data_AF-A0A8H6GMM9-F1
#
_entry.id   AF-A0A8H6GMM9-F1
#
_cell.length_a   1.000
_cell.length_b   1.000
_cell.length_c   1.000
_cell.angle_alpha   90.00
_cell.angle_beta   90.00
_cell.angle_gamma   90.00
#
_symmetry.space_group_name_H-M   'P 1'
#
loop_
_entity.id
_entity.type
_entity.pdbx_description
1 polymer ?
#
loop_
_entity_poly.entity_id
_entity_poly.type
_entity_poly.pdbx_seq_one_letter_code
_entity_poly.pdbx_strand_id
1 'polypeptide(L)'
;MGKSSQYGVILDAGSSGTRVYIYKWKNHAKAAKDASAAELKSLPKIKLKENKKIHPGVSSFAEKPAQIGPDHLQQLIDIALDEVPDSKISETPVYLMATAGMRLLPKPQQSALLKSMCTYLQSNTNFILPDCDAHIQVISGETEGLYGWIAANYLLGGFDHPEEHDHGKNHHTYGFLDMGGASAQIAFAPNATESAKHADDLKMVRMRTLDGSPSEYKVFTATWLGFGANQARSRYVERLQEHYNTDSTHELPDPCMPNGLRTTLDGELVESKSDKTVLIGTGKFDECLTVTYPLLGKDKPCEDQPCLVNGQHVPGIDFDINHFVGVSEYWHTTHGVFGGKHKAYDLATYQNNVMEFCSRDWSDIEGDLDKRKKSPEKKAAEARLACFKASWLINMLYDGIGIPRVGLEGGAANDTIKDDGEKSFNDPFRPVDTIDGIELSWTLGKMVLYAAGQVPPSGSELPVGFGSNVDKGIAKDFEHAGSSPIAPHTGDEDDDDDLEDLLKKPGKSTGGLVAFILIILLAAYLLRKPERRRKIFSMVSRRKRSGKPGRGSSLVHKLFGRNSGPSYERVLEEGDFSDFELGDVDSDEHDHSDSSSNGSRKGRTSGLATPSISAGRADELTRPPSAMDRAGLVVRTESRERLSPSLLSAGRKSRNGSPTRAKSPFMSPVRED
;
A
#
# COMPACT_ATOMS: atom_id res chain seq x y z
N MET A 1 -6.54 24.64 5.96
CA MET A 1 -5.26 24.46 6.68
C MET A 1 -4.41 25.65 6.29
N GLY A 2 -4.18 26.60 7.22
CA GLY A 2 -3.50 27.88 6.95
C GLY A 2 -2.04 27.91 7.43
N LYS A 3 -1.49 29.11 7.68
CA LYS A 3 -0.08 29.40 8.07
C LYS A 3 0.47 28.57 9.26
N SER A 4 -0.41 27.98 10.08
CA SER A 4 -0.07 27.15 11.25
C SER A 4 0.06 25.65 10.96
N SER A 5 0.28 25.28 9.71
CA SER A 5 0.47 23.88 9.33
C SER A 5 1.92 23.46 9.63
N GLN A 6 2.09 22.19 9.98
CA GLN A 6 3.36 21.50 10.08
C GLN A 6 3.47 20.56 8.88
N TYR A 7 4.69 20.28 8.46
CA TYR A 7 4.99 19.43 7.32
C TYR A 7 5.99 18.35 7.71
N GLY A 8 6.05 17.29 6.92
CA GLY A 8 7.08 16.26 7.03
C GLY A 8 7.33 15.62 5.67
N VAL A 9 8.60 15.39 5.35
CA VAL A 9 9.03 14.78 4.08
C VAL A 9 9.62 13.41 4.37
N ILE A 10 9.14 12.38 3.68
CA ILE A 10 9.74 11.04 3.70
C ILE A 10 10.09 10.62 2.28
N LEU A 11 11.34 10.21 2.07
CA LEU A 11 11.80 9.47 0.91
C LEU A 11 11.81 7.98 1.23
N ASP A 12 10.81 7.25 0.74
CA ASP A 12 10.73 5.78 0.77
C ASP A 12 11.64 5.21 -0.33
N ALA A 13 12.79 4.68 0.08
CA ALA A 13 13.78 4.12 -0.82
C ALA A 13 13.58 2.60 -0.97
N GLY A 14 12.59 2.23 -1.78
CA GLY A 14 12.23 0.87 -2.11
C GLY A 14 13.20 0.19 -3.09
N SER A 15 13.06 -1.14 -3.23
CA SER A 15 13.89 -1.95 -4.14
C SER A 15 13.69 -1.63 -5.62
N SER A 16 12.46 -1.29 -6.03
CA SER A 16 12.15 -1.00 -7.43
C SER A 16 12.27 0.48 -7.79
N GLY A 17 12.23 1.38 -6.80
CA GLY A 17 12.20 2.83 -7.01
C GLY A 17 12.16 3.58 -5.69
N THR A 18 12.34 4.91 -5.76
CA THR A 18 12.26 5.80 -4.60
C THR A 18 11.02 6.69 -4.73
N ARG A 19 10.27 6.85 -3.64
CA ARG A 19 9.09 7.71 -3.58
C ARG A 19 9.29 8.83 -2.59
N VAL A 20 8.96 10.07 -2.95
CA VAL A 20 8.81 11.17 -1.99
C VAL A 20 7.35 11.24 -1.54
N TYR A 21 7.14 11.41 -0.24
CA TYR A 21 5.85 11.70 0.38
C TYR A 21 5.96 12.99 1.17
N ILE A 22 5.08 13.95 0.87
CA ILE A 22 4.97 15.20 1.61
C ILE A 22 3.67 15.18 2.39
N TYR A 23 3.78 15.17 3.72
CA TYR A 23 2.64 15.20 4.62
C TYR A 23 2.47 16.57 5.26
N LYS A 24 1.23 16.90 5.64
CA LYS A 24 0.90 18.10 6.41
C LYS A 24 -0.12 17.83 7.51
N TRP A 25 0.01 18.47 8.65
CA TRP A 25 -0.94 18.43 9.75
C TRP A 25 -1.06 19.79 10.44
N LYS A 26 -2.10 19.99 11.25
CA LYS A 26 -2.24 21.21 12.05
C LYS A 26 -1.31 21.15 13.27
N ASN A 27 -0.75 22.28 13.69
CA ASN A 27 -0.12 22.39 15.01
C ASN A 27 -1.12 21.95 16.12
N HIS A 28 -0.65 21.15 17.08
CA HIS A 28 -1.50 20.53 18.10
C HIS A 28 -2.32 21.56 18.91
N ALA A 29 -1.75 22.71 19.26
CA ALA A 29 -2.44 23.71 20.08
C ALA A 29 -3.64 24.31 19.34
N LYS A 30 -3.50 24.56 18.04
CA LYS A 30 -4.61 25.01 17.19
C LYS A 30 -5.58 23.87 16.89
N ALA A 31 -5.08 22.66 16.67
CA ALA A 31 -5.92 21.48 16.46
C ALA A 31 -6.83 21.20 17.66
N ALA A 32 -6.29 21.24 18.87
CA ALA A 32 -7.03 21.02 20.11
C ALA A 32 -8.05 22.13 20.42
N LYS A 33 -7.74 23.40 20.07
CA LYS A 33 -8.66 24.53 20.24
C LYS A 33 -9.92 24.41 19.36
N ASP A 34 -9.76 23.91 18.14
CA ASP A 34 -10.85 23.74 17.18
C ASP A 34 -11.63 22.42 17.36
N ALA A 35 -11.09 21.48 18.16
CA ALA A 35 -11.59 20.12 18.27
C ALA A 35 -12.80 20.00 19.21
N SER A 36 -13.77 19.17 18.83
CA SER A 36 -14.79 18.65 19.72
C SER A 36 -14.19 17.72 20.79
N ALA A 37 -14.96 17.44 21.84
CA ALA A 37 -14.54 16.51 22.89
C ALA A 37 -14.24 15.09 22.39
N ALA A 38 -14.87 14.67 21.29
CA ALA A 38 -14.57 13.38 20.64
C ALA A 38 -13.26 13.46 19.85
N GLU A 39 -13.06 14.52 19.07
CA GLU A 39 -11.82 14.73 18.29
C GLU A 39 -10.59 14.89 19.18
N LEU A 40 -10.74 15.44 20.38
CA LEU A 40 -9.64 15.52 21.36
C LEU A 40 -9.07 14.14 21.76
N LYS A 41 -9.89 13.10 21.69
CA LYS A 41 -9.47 11.71 21.96
C LYS A 41 -8.95 10.99 20.71
N SER A 42 -8.85 11.67 19.58
CA SER A 42 -8.31 11.11 18.34
C SER A 42 -6.84 11.46 18.14
N LEU A 43 -6.18 10.73 17.25
CA LEU A 43 -4.83 11.04 16.80
C LEU A 43 -4.79 12.31 15.92
N PRO A 44 -3.65 13.02 15.84
CA PRO A 44 -3.51 14.17 14.96
C PRO A 44 -3.91 13.86 13.51
N LYS A 45 -4.72 14.73 12.89
CA LYS A 45 -5.19 14.55 11.51
C LYS A 45 -4.11 14.98 10.50
N ILE A 46 -3.55 14.01 9.79
CA ILE A 46 -2.50 14.13 8.78
C ILE A 46 -3.14 14.05 7.39
N LYS A 47 -2.67 14.88 6.47
CA LYS A 47 -3.05 14.85 5.07
C LYS A 47 -1.82 14.65 4.21
N LEU A 48 -1.91 13.75 3.25
CA LEU A 48 -0.95 13.68 2.16
C LEU A 48 -1.13 14.93 1.28
N LYS A 49 -0.05 15.64 0.99
CA LYS A 49 -0.04 16.83 0.13
C LYS A 49 0.32 16.47 -1.31
N GLU A 50 1.36 15.67 -1.46
CA GLU A 50 1.88 15.23 -2.75
C GLU A 50 2.70 13.94 -2.54
N ASN A 51 2.73 13.08 -3.56
CA ASN A 51 3.69 11.98 -3.64
C ASN A 51 4.17 11.75 -5.07
N LYS A 52 5.43 11.33 -5.23
CA LYS A 52 5.96 10.99 -6.55
C LYS A 52 6.97 9.87 -6.45
N LYS A 53 6.83 8.87 -7.34
CA LYS A 53 7.80 7.78 -7.53
C LYS A 53 8.74 8.07 -8.70
N ILE A 54 10.00 7.72 -8.53
CA ILE A 54 10.98 7.61 -9.60
C ILE A 54 11.69 6.23 -9.55
N HIS A 55 12.33 5.87 -10.66
CA HIS A 55 13.06 4.62 -10.86
C HIS A 55 14.49 4.92 -11.34
N PRO A 56 15.49 4.08 -11.05
CA PRO A 56 15.44 2.80 -10.33
C PRO A 56 15.42 2.96 -8.79
N GLY A 57 15.55 1.87 -8.03
CA GLY A 57 15.72 1.94 -6.57
C GLY A 57 17.14 2.37 -6.17
N VAL A 58 17.30 2.91 -4.96
CA VAL A 58 18.61 3.42 -4.49
C VAL A 58 19.71 2.36 -4.47
N SER A 59 19.35 1.08 -4.32
CA SER A 59 20.31 -0.03 -4.30
C SER A 59 21.03 -0.22 -5.63
N SER A 60 20.47 0.27 -6.75
CA SER A 60 21.13 0.23 -8.06
C SER A 60 22.38 1.13 -8.14
N PHE A 61 22.55 2.05 -7.18
CA PHE A 61 23.71 2.93 -7.08
C PHE A 61 24.83 2.37 -6.19
N ALA A 62 24.74 1.10 -5.74
CA ALA A 62 25.69 0.47 -4.81
C ALA A 62 27.16 0.59 -5.25
N GLU A 63 27.42 0.47 -6.55
CA GLU A 63 28.77 0.58 -7.14
C GLU A 63 29.20 2.03 -7.42
N LYS A 64 28.24 2.97 -7.45
CA LYS A 64 28.49 4.40 -7.71
C LYS A 64 27.77 5.31 -6.71
N PRO A 65 28.05 5.24 -5.40
CA PRO A 65 27.30 5.98 -4.39
C PRO A 65 27.33 7.51 -4.56
N ALA A 66 28.39 8.07 -5.17
CA ALA A 66 28.50 9.50 -5.40
C ALA A 66 27.46 10.06 -6.39
N GLN A 67 26.90 9.22 -7.26
CA GLN A 67 25.92 9.61 -8.28
C GLN A 67 24.49 9.70 -7.73
N ILE A 68 24.19 9.06 -6.59
CA ILE A 68 22.82 8.98 -6.07
C ILE A 68 22.19 10.35 -5.78
N GLY A 69 23.00 11.32 -5.36
CA GLY A 69 22.53 12.69 -5.10
C GLY A 69 21.99 13.37 -6.36
N PRO A 70 22.87 13.74 -7.30
CA PRO A 70 22.49 14.48 -8.50
C PRO A 70 21.59 13.68 -9.45
N ASP A 71 21.86 12.39 -9.64
CA ASP A 71 21.21 11.61 -10.70
C ASP A 71 19.87 11.00 -10.25
N HIS A 72 19.56 11.04 -8.95
CA HIS A 72 18.36 10.37 -8.40
C HIS A 72 17.63 11.23 -7.36
N LEU A 73 18.30 11.67 -6.30
CA LEU A 73 17.64 12.39 -5.21
C LEU A 73 17.23 13.82 -5.57
N GLN A 74 17.96 14.49 -6.48
CA GLN A 74 17.69 15.88 -6.83
C GLN A 74 16.24 16.10 -7.27
N GLN A 75 15.72 15.25 -8.16
CA GLN A 75 14.35 15.36 -8.65
C GLN A 75 13.30 15.26 -7.52
N LEU A 76 13.52 14.38 -6.55
CA LEU A 76 12.61 14.22 -5.40
C LEU A 76 12.72 15.37 -4.41
N ILE A 77 13.92 15.93 -4.25
CA ILE A 77 14.18 17.10 -3.41
C ILE A 77 13.47 18.32 -4.00
N ASP A 78 13.57 18.54 -5.31
CA ASP A 78 12.93 19.67 -5.99
C ASP A 78 11.41 19.63 -5.79
N ILE A 79 10.78 18.46 -5.95
CA ILE A 79 9.35 18.27 -5.67
C ILE A 79 9.01 18.62 -4.21
N ALA A 80 9.84 18.19 -3.26
CA ALA A 80 9.59 18.49 -1.84
C ALA A 80 9.73 20.00 -1.54
N LEU A 81 10.70 20.67 -2.14
CA LEU A 81 10.92 22.12 -1.98
C LEU A 81 9.82 22.94 -2.65
N ASP A 82 9.27 22.49 -3.77
CA ASP A 82 8.15 23.14 -4.45
C ASP A 82 6.84 23.04 -3.65
N GLU A 83 6.64 21.91 -2.94
CA GLU A 83 5.41 21.65 -2.19
C GLU A 83 5.41 22.19 -0.74
N VAL A 84 6.59 22.30 -0.12
CA VAL A 84 6.74 22.86 1.24
C VAL A 84 6.98 24.37 1.15
N PRO A 85 6.14 25.22 1.76
CA PRO A 85 6.35 26.67 1.71
C PRO A 85 7.73 27.07 2.24
N ASP A 86 8.40 28.04 1.60
CA ASP A 86 9.75 28.50 1.95
C ASP A 86 9.95 28.76 3.45
N SER A 87 8.97 29.42 4.08
CA SER A 87 8.98 29.74 5.52
C SER A 87 8.90 28.53 6.44
N LYS A 88 8.56 27.36 5.90
CA LYS A 88 8.38 26.09 6.63
C LYS A 88 9.49 25.08 6.36
N ILE A 89 10.35 25.29 5.37
CA ILE A 89 11.44 24.35 5.04
C ILE A 89 12.31 24.07 6.27
N SER A 90 12.77 25.11 6.98
CA SER A 90 13.62 24.96 8.17
C SER A 90 12.92 24.39 9.41
N GLU A 91 11.59 24.25 9.37
CA GLU A 91 10.78 23.62 10.42
C GLU A 91 10.40 22.17 10.05
N THR A 92 10.68 21.74 8.83
CA THR A 92 10.17 20.49 8.27
C THR A 92 11.22 19.39 8.37
N PRO A 93 10.98 18.27 9.09
CA PRO A 93 11.85 17.12 9.08
C PRO A 93 11.86 16.42 7.72
N VAL A 94 13.04 15.96 7.31
CA VAL A 94 13.21 15.06 6.17
C VAL A 94 13.76 13.72 6.66
N TYR A 95 13.14 12.64 6.19
CA TYR A 95 13.60 11.27 6.42
C TYR A 95 13.86 10.59 5.08
N LEU A 96 14.94 9.82 4.96
CA LEU A 96 15.16 8.90 3.85
C LEU A 96 15.35 7.50 4.43
N MET A 97 14.36 6.64 4.23
CA MET A 97 14.35 5.33 4.84
C MET A 97 14.35 4.28 3.74
N ALA A 98 15.43 3.52 3.66
CA ALA A 98 15.57 2.48 2.66
C ALA A 98 15.12 1.12 3.19
N THR A 99 14.49 0.34 2.32
CA THR A 99 13.83 -0.91 2.72
C THR A 99 14.60 -2.14 2.21
N ALA A 100 13.90 -3.18 1.77
CA ALA A 100 14.46 -4.49 1.44
C ALA A 100 15.59 -4.47 0.40
N GLY A 101 15.53 -3.58 -0.60
CA GLY A 101 16.58 -3.50 -1.63
C GLY A 101 17.96 -3.20 -1.05
N MET A 102 18.04 -2.27 -0.09
CA MET A 102 19.28 -1.96 0.62
C MET A 102 19.68 -3.06 1.62
N ARG A 103 18.71 -3.76 2.24
CA ARG A 103 18.99 -4.88 3.15
C ARG A 103 19.75 -6.03 2.47
N LEU A 104 19.57 -6.21 1.15
CA LEU A 104 20.24 -7.23 0.34
C LEU A 104 21.71 -6.89 0.03
N LEU A 105 22.12 -5.62 0.15
CA LEU A 105 23.49 -5.21 -0.16
C LEU A 105 24.47 -5.55 0.97
N PRO A 106 25.76 -5.79 0.67
CA PRO A 106 26.83 -5.78 1.66
C PRO A 106 26.87 -4.50 2.51
N LYS A 107 27.21 -4.63 3.80
CA LYS A 107 27.26 -3.50 4.76
C LYS A 107 28.13 -2.31 4.30
N PRO A 108 29.31 -2.50 3.69
CA PRO A 108 30.11 -1.37 3.19
C PRO A 108 29.38 -0.54 2.12
N GLN A 109 28.63 -1.20 1.22
CA GLN A 109 27.84 -0.52 0.19
C GLN A 109 26.65 0.22 0.79
N GLN A 110 25.96 -0.40 1.77
CA GLN A 110 24.91 0.28 2.54
C GLN A 110 25.43 1.58 3.15
N SER A 111 26.53 1.51 3.91
CA SER A 111 27.12 2.67 4.58
C SER A 111 27.58 3.76 3.61
N ALA A 112 28.18 3.38 2.47
CA ALA A 112 28.63 4.34 1.47
C ALA A 112 27.45 5.12 0.84
N LEU A 113 26.36 4.42 0.53
CA LEU A 113 25.14 5.03 0.02
C LEU A 113 24.47 5.95 1.05
N LEU A 114 24.24 5.46 2.27
CA LEU A 114 23.62 6.26 3.34
C LEU A 114 24.40 7.56 3.60
N LYS A 115 25.73 7.48 3.65
CA LYS A 115 26.59 8.64 3.81
C LYS A 115 26.47 9.63 2.66
N SER A 116 26.45 9.12 1.42
CA SER A 116 26.30 9.95 0.22
C SER A 116 24.96 10.69 0.22
N MET A 117 23.87 9.96 0.51
CA MET A 117 22.52 10.53 0.62
C MET A 117 22.42 11.57 1.73
N CYS A 118 23.00 11.33 2.92
CA CYS A 118 23.00 12.32 3.99
C CYS A 118 23.77 13.58 3.63
N THR A 119 24.99 13.42 3.12
CA THR A 119 25.82 14.55 2.69
C THR A 119 25.09 15.39 1.66
N TYR A 120 24.40 14.74 0.72
CA TYR A 120 23.65 15.42 -0.33
C TYR A 120 22.46 16.21 0.23
N LEU A 121 21.63 15.59 1.08
CA LEU A 121 20.46 16.27 1.67
C LEU A 121 20.88 17.44 2.56
N GLN A 122 21.94 17.29 3.36
CA GLN A 122 22.47 18.38 4.20
C GLN A 122 23.05 19.54 3.39
N SER A 123 23.63 19.25 2.21
CA SER A 123 24.27 20.29 1.38
C SER A 123 23.29 21.03 0.48
N ASN A 124 22.15 20.43 0.13
CA ASN A 124 21.22 20.95 -0.87
C ASN A 124 19.86 21.35 -0.30
N THR A 125 19.59 21.12 0.99
CA THR A 125 18.30 21.47 1.62
C THR A 125 18.50 22.09 3.00
N ASN A 126 17.52 22.86 3.46
CA ASN A 126 17.46 23.39 4.82
C ASN A 126 16.45 22.63 5.69
N PHE A 127 16.01 21.44 5.29
CA PHE A 127 15.13 20.59 6.08
C PHE A 127 15.82 20.15 7.39
N ILE A 128 15.03 19.82 8.41
CA ILE A 128 15.55 19.33 9.69
C ILE A 128 16.11 17.91 9.52
N LEU A 129 17.45 17.84 9.57
CA LEU A 129 18.26 16.62 9.48
C LEU A 129 19.48 16.72 10.44
N PRO A 130 19.27 16.79 11.77
CA PRO A 130 20.35 17.01 12.73
C PRO A 130 21.25 15.77 12.92
N ASP A 131 20.67 14.57 12.79
CA ASP A 131 21.36 13.29 12.93
C ASP A 131 21.11 12.43 11.68
N CYS A 132 22.18 12.17 10.94
CA CYS A 132 22.13 11.33 9.74
C CYS A 132 21.60 9.93 10.05
N ASP A 133 22.04 9.30 11.16
CA ASP A 133 21.75 7.89 11.41
C ASP A 133 20.28 7.69 11.80
N ALA A 134 19.67 8.66 12.48
CA ALA A 134 18.25 8.63 12.82
C ALA A 134 17.32 8.96 11.63
N HIS A 135 17.79 9.78 10.69
CA HIS A 135 16.96 10.26 9.58
C HIS A 135 17.19 9.52 8.26
N ILE A 136 18.38 8.97 8.06
CA ILE A 136 18.84 8.35 6.81
C ILE A 136 19.37 6.96 7.13
N GLN A 137 18.49 5.98 7.03
CA GLN A 137 18.74 4.64 7.55
C GLN A 137 18.12 3.55 6.69
N VAL A 138 18.64 2.33 6.84
CA VAL A 138 18.00 1.12 6.34
C VAL A 138 17.09 0.59 7.44
N ILE A 139 15.77 0.65 7.23
CA ILE A 139 14.81 0.17 8.23
C ILE A 139 14.72 -1.35 8.23
N SER A 140 14.45 -1.92 9.40
CA SER A 140 14.11 -3.32 9.51
C SER A 140 12.75 -3.59 8.85
N GLY A 141 12.52 -4.81 8.37
CA GLY A 141 11.21 -5.16 7.80
C GLY A 141 10.10 -5.21 8.86
N GLU A 142 10.45 -5.48 10.13
CA GLU A 142 9.53 -5.40 11.26
C GLU A 142 9.09 -3.96 11.53
N THR A 143 10.04 -3.01 11.49
CA THR A 143 9.77 -1.57 11.59
C THR A 143 8.85 -1.10 10.45
N GLU A 144 9.12 -1.54 9.21
CA GLU A 144 8.28 -1.28 8.03
C GLU A 144 6.85 -1.83 8.23
N GLY A 145 6.72 -3.06 8.76
CA GLY A 145 5.43 -3.68 9.09
C GLY A 145 4.66 -2.96 10.20
N LEU A 146 5.33 -2.52 11.26
CA LEU A 146 4.71 -1.73 12.34
C LEU A 146 4.19 -0.39 11.84
N TYR A 147 5.00 0.33 11.07
CA TYR A 147 4.57 1.59 10.47
C TYR A 147 3.38 1.38 9.52
N GLY A 148 3.39 0.31 8.73
CA GLY A 148 2.24 -0.08 7.90
C GLY A 148 0.98 -0.40 8.71
N TRP A 149 1.11 -1.13 9.82
CA TRP A 149 0.01 -1.42 10.73
C TRP A 149 -0.59 -0.17 11.38
N ILE A 150 0.26 0.79 11.78
CA ILE A 150 -0.19 2.10 12.29
C ILE A 150 -0.94 2.85 11.19
N ALA A 151 -0.40 2.90 9.96
CA ALA A 151 -1.05 3.58 8.84
C ALA A 151 -2.43 2.98 8.52
N ALA A 152 -2.53 1.64 8.50
CA ALA A 152 -3.77 0.94 8.18
C ALA A 152 -4.87 1.26 9.20
N ASN A 153 -4.56 1.12 10.50
CA ASN A 153 -5.53 1.38 11.56
C ASN A 153 -5.85 2.87 11.73
N TYR A 154 -4.91 3.75 11.39
CA TYR A 154 -5.15 5.19 11.34
C TYR A 154 -6.15 5.56 10.24
N LEU A 155 -5.98 5.03 9.02
CA LEU A 155 -6.87 5.33 7.91
C LEU A 155 -8.23 4.65 8.04
N LEU A 156 -8.27 3.42 8.54
CA LEU A 156 -9.52 2.68 8.71
C LEU A 156 -10.37 3.22 9.85
N GLY A 157 -9.78 3.90 10.84
CA GLY A 157 -10.47 4.35 12.05
C GLY A 157 -10.36 3.39 13.23
N GLY A 158 -9.56 2.32 13.12
CA GLY A 158 -9.37 1.32 14.17
C GLY A 158 -8.82 1.86 15.50
N PHE A 159 -8.19 3.04 15.50
CA PHE A 159 -7.75 3.71 16.74
C PHE A 159 -8.79 4.68 17.31
N ASP A 160 -9.41 5.49 16.45
CA ASP A 160 -10.24 6.62 16.84
C ASP A 160 -11.72 6.22 17.07
N HIS A 161 -12.17 5.12 16.45
CA HIS A 161 -13.58 4.67 16.41
C HIS A 161 -13.73 3.16 16.71
N PRO A 162 -13.18 2.65 17.84
CA PRO A 162 -13.16 1.21 18.13
C PRO A 162 -14.56 0.55 18.12
N GLU A 163 -15.61 1.30 18.48
CA GLU A 163 -17.00 0.85 18.45
C GLU A 163 -17.56 0.63 17.04
N GLU A 164 -17.05 1.34 16.02
CA GLU A 164 -17.44 1.16 14.62
C GLU A 164 -16.67 -0.01 13.97
N HIS A 165 -15.59 -0.46 14.60
CA HIS A 165 -14.72 -1.51 14.15
C HIS A 165 -14.70 -2.72 15.10
N ASP A 166 -15.77 -3.00 15.84
CA ASP A 166 -15.81 -4.17 16.74
C ASP A 166 -15.80 -5.49 15.95
N HIS A 167 -14.66 -6.18 15.95
CA HIS A 167 -14.48 -7.50 15.35
C HIS A 167 -14.84 -8.63 16.34
N GLY A 168 -15.36 -8.29 17.52
CA GLY A 168 -15.64 -9.22 18.59
C GLY A 168 -14.43 -9.49 19.48
N LYS A 169 -14.68 -10.11 20.65
CA LYS A 169 -13.65 -10.43 21.66
C LYS A 169 -12.80 -9.20 22.10
N ASN A 170 -13.40 -8.00 22.06
CA ASN A 170 -12.74 -6.71 22.33
C ASN A 170 -11.58 -6.41 21.36
N HIS A 171 -11.68 -6.86 20.12
CA HIS A 171 -10.73 -6.57 19.06
C HIS A 171 -11.33 -5.57 18.07
N HIS A 172 -10.54 -4.59 17.65
CA HIS A 172 -11.01 -3.52 16.78
C HIS A 172 -9.96 -3.02 15.78
N THR A 173 -8.84 -3.75 15.65
CA THR A 173 -7.72 -3.35 14.80
C THR A 173 -7.56 -4.30 13.63
N TYR A 174 -7.05 -3.80 12.52
CA TYR A 174 -6.80 -4.59 11.33
C TYR A 174 -5.35 -5.06 11.32
N GLY A 175 -5.13 -6.29 10.85
CA GLY A 175 -3.80 -6.77 10.49
C GLY A 175 -3.32 -6.12 9.19
N PHE A 176 -2.01 -6.04 9.01
CA PHE A 176 -1.36 -5.44 7.86
C PHE A 176 -0.46 -6.48 7.18
N LEU A 177 -0.63 -6.61 5.87
CA LEU A 177 0.21 -7.41 5.00
C LEU A 177 0.80 -6.52 3.91
N ASP A 178 2.12 -6.56 3.76
CA ASP A 178 2.81 -5.90 2.66
C ASP A 178 3.67 -6.91 1.93
N MET A 179 3.54 -6.95 0.61
CA MET A 179 4.44 -7.72 -0.24
C MET A 179 5.06 -6.76 -1.24
N GLY A 180 6.31 -6.40 -0.99
CA GLY A 180 7.11 -5.62 -1.92
C GLY A 180 7.79 -6.50 -2.97
N GLY A 181 8.72 -5.91 -3.72
CA GLY A 181 9.55 -6.65 -4.68
C GLY A 181 10.55 -7.60 -4.01
N ALA A 182 11.07 -7.25 -2.83
CA ALA A 182 12.17 -7.99 -2.20
C ALA A 182 11.86 -8.65 -0.84
N SER A 183 10.86 -8.17 -0.10
CA SER A 183 10.40 -8.82 1.14
C SER A 183 8.88 -8.79 1.25
N ALA A 184 8.37 -9.61 2.18
CA ALA A 184 7.01 -9.54 2.66
C ALA A 184 7.00 -9.27 4.17
N GLN A 185 5.94 -8.65 4.67
CA GLN A 185 5.78 -8.24 6.06
C GLN A 185 4.37 -8.60 6.54
N ILE A 186 4.29 -8.94 7.82
CA ILE A 186 3.03 -9.09 8.56
C ILE A 186 3.12 -8.28 9.85
N ALA A 187 2.02 -7.63 10.22
CA ALA A 187 1.86 -7.03 11.53
C ALA A 187 0.40 -7.06 11.99
N PHE A 188 0.14 -7.46 13.23
CA PHE A 188 -1.21 -7.50 13.79
C PHE A 188 -1.19 -7.52 15.32
N ALA A 189 -2.29 -7.12 15.94
CA ALA A 189 -2.52 -7.32 17.37
C ALA A 189 -3.17 -8.71 17.59
N PRO A 190 -2.51 -9.66 18.28
CA PRO A 190 -3.12 -10.96 18.57
C PRO A 190 -4.29 -10.84 19.56
N ASN A 191 -5.09 -11.90 19.68
CA ASN A 191 -6.11 -11.98 20.73
C ASN A 191 -5.47 -11.98 22.15
N ALA A 192 -6.30 -11.82 23.20
CA ALA A 192 -5.79 -11.72 24.57
C ALA A 192 -5.00 -12.95 25.04
N THR A 193 -5.38 -14.16 24.61
CA THR A 193 -4.72 -15.42 24.99
C THR A 193 -3.34 -15.51 24.34
N GLU A 194 -3.26 -15.29 23.03
CA GLU A 194 -2.01 -15.30 22.27
C GLU A 194 -1.10 -14.17 22.72
N SER A 195 -1.66 -12.99 23.03
CA SER A 195 -0.90 -11.86 23.55
C SER A 195 -0.25 -12.14 24.91
N ALA A 196 -0.90 -12.93 25.76
CA ALA A 196 -0.33 -13.33 27.05
C ALA A 196 0.72 -14.44 26.90
N LYS A 197 0.49 -15.39 25.99
CA LYS A 197 1.39 -16.52 25.72
C LYS A 197 2.70 -16.08 25.05
N HIS A 198 2.60 -15.12 24.13
CA HIS A 198 3.71 -14.65 23.28
C HIS A 198 4.12 -13.22 23.62
N ALA A 199 3.98 -12.80 24.90
CA ALA A 199 4.19 -11.42 25.31
C ALA A 199 5.60 -10.88 24.96
N ASP A 200 6.61 -11.74 25.02
CA ASP A 200 8.01 -11.41 24.71
C ASP A 200 8.26 -11.19 23.20
N ASP A 201 7.38 -11.71 22.34
CA ASP A 201 7.46 -11.58 20.88
C ASP A 201 6.77 -10.29 20.37
N LEU A 202 6.06 -9.58 21.25
CA LEU A 202 5.27 -8.41 20.86
C LEU A 202 6.08 -7.12 21.01
N LYS A 203 5.74 -6.16 20.14
CA LYS A 203 6.18 -4.78 20.24
C LYS A 203 5.10 -3.95 20.92
N MET A 204 5.51 -3.11 21.86
CA MET A 204 4.65 -2.12 22.49
C MET A 204 4.68 -0.85 21.64
N VAL A 205 3.58 -0.55 20.96
CA VAL A 205 3.37 0.67 20.19
C VAL A 205 2.68 1.70 21.09
N ARG A 206 3.28 2.88 21.22
CA ARG A 206 2.77 3.99 22.03
C ARG A 206 2.53 5.22 21.17
N MET A 207 1.30 5.72 21.21
CA MET A 207 0.86 6.94 20.56
C MET A 207 0.23 7.88 21.58
N ARG A 208 -0.09 9.09 21.13
CA ARG A 208 -0.68 10.14 21.96
C ARG A 208 -1.78 10.86 21.19
N THR A 209 -2.96 10.95 21.80
CA THR A 209 -4.12 11.66 21.27
C THR A 209 -3.98 13.17 21.46
N LEU A 210 -4.86 13.96 20.83
CA LEU A 210 -4.79 15.43 20.87
C LEU A 210 -4.93 16.04 22.28
N ASP A 211 -5.62 15.35 23.21
CA ASP A 211 -5.70 15.73 24.63
C ASP A 211 -4.49 15.28 25.48
N GLY A 212 -3.49 14.66 24.85
CA GLY A 212 -2.29 14.16 25.50
C GLY A 212 -2.45 12.79 26.15
N SER A 213 -3.60 12.13 26.02
CA SER A 213 -3.80 10.79 26.59
C SER A 213 -2.99 9.71 25.84
N PRO A 214 -2.51 8.67 26.53
CA PRO A 214 -1.74 7.60 25.90
C PRO A 214 -2.67 6.62 25.17
N SER A 215 -2.20 6.13 24.03
CA SER A 215 -2.82 5.03 23.28
C SER A 215 -1.76 3.94 23.04
N GLU A 216 -1.99 2.74 23.58
CA GLU A 216 -1.00 1.66 23.61
C GLU A 216 -1.54 0.38 22.99
N TYR A 217 -0.72 -0.27 22.16
CA TYR A 217 -1.05 -1.53 21.50
C TYR A 217 0.11 -2.51 21.58
N LYS A 218 -0.22 -3.80 21.74
CA LYS A 218 0.74 -4.90 21.64
C LYS A 218 0.61 -5.51 20.26
N VAL A 219 1.65 -5.39 19.46
CA VAL A 219 1.63 -5.72 18.03
C VAL A 219 2.72 -6.73 17.76
N PHE A 220 2.34 -7.86 17.18
CA PHE A 220 3.30 -8.78 16.60
C PHE A 220 3.70 -8.27 15.22
N THR A 221 4.96 -8.41 14.85
CA THR A 221 5.41 -8.16 13.48
C THR A 221 6.50 -9.15 13.08
N ALA A 222 6.51 -9.54 11.81
CA ALA A 222 7.54 -10.37 11.22
C ALA A 222 7.79 -9.95 9.76
N THR A 223 8.98 -10.28 9.27
CA THR A 223 9.39 -10.02 7.88
C THR A 223 10.11 -11.21 7.27
N TRP A 224 9.80 -11.48 6.00
CA TRP A 224 10.46 -12.50 5.20
C TRP A 224 11.26 -11.84 4.06
N LEU A 225 12.56 -11.62 4.28
CA LEU A 225 13.47 -11.13 3.25
C LEU A 225 13.67 -12.21 2.17
N GLY A 226 13.58 -11.82 0.90
CA GLY A 226 13.63 -12.76 -0.24
C GLY A 226 12.28 -13.39 -0.59
N PHE A 227 11.19 -12.98 0.07
CA PHE A 227 9.82 -13.45 -0.20
C PHE A 227 8.94 -12.39 -0.86
N GLY A 228 9.50 -11.23 -1.18
CA GLY A 228 8.85 -10.29 -2.10
C GLY A 228 8.76 -10.89 -3.51
N ALA A 229 7.82 -10.39 -4.32
CA ALA A 229 7.44 -11.03 -5.59
C ALA A 229 8.62 -11.19 -6.57
N ASN A 230 9.51 -10.22 -6.67
CA ASN A 230 10.65 -10.27 -7.61
C ASN A 230 11.74 -11.23 -7.11
N GLN A 231 12.05 -11.20 -5.82
CA GLN A 231 13.03 -12.13 -5.24
C GLN A 231 12.52 -13.58 -5.24
N ALA A 232 11.21 -13.78 -5.02
CA ALA A 232 10.59 -15.09 -5.20
C ALA A 232 10.72 -15.57 -6.65
N ARG A 233 10.55 -14.68 -7.64
CA ARG A 233 10.76 -15.01 -9.07
C ARG A 233 12.20 -15.42 -9.35
N SER A 234 13.19 -14.68 -8.85
CA SER A 234 14.60 -15.04 -9.02
C SER A 234 14.91 -16.43 -8.45
N ARG A 235 14.51 -16.69 -7.20
CA ARG A 235 14.67 -18.01 -6.55
C ARG A 235 13.96 -19.14 -7.29
N TYR A 236 12.79 -18.85 -7.88
CA TYR A 236 12.06 -19.80 -8.70
C TYR A 236 12.84 -20.17 -9.96
N VAL A 237 13.36 -19.18 -10.69
CA VAL A 237 14.14 -19.39 -11.92
C VAL A 237 15.42 -20.17 -11.61
N GLU A 238 16.13 -19.83 -10.53
CA GLU A 238 17.31 -20.60 -10.06
C GLU A 238 16.97 -22.08 -9.85
N ARG A 239 15.88 -22.37 -9.12
CA ARG A 239 15.41 -23.74 -8.90
C ARG A 239 15.03 -24.47 -10.19
N LEU A 240 14.44 -23.74 -11.14
CA LEU A 240 14.08 -24.30 -12.45
C LEU A 240 15.35 -24.71 -13.22
N GLN A 241 16.39 -23.89 -13.19
CA GLN A 241 17.68 -24.22 -13.79
C GLN A 241 18.33 -25.44 -13.16
N GLU A 242 18.32 -25.54 -11.83
CA GLU A 242 18.84 -26.70 -11.10
C GLU A 242 18.09 -27.99 -11.46
N HIS A 243 16.77 -27.91 -11.65
CA HIS A 243 15.95 -29.08 -11.97
C HIS A 243 16.24 -29.67 -13.36
N TYR A 244 16.45 -28.81 -14.36
CA TYR A 244 16.59 -29.24 -15.77
C TYR A 244 18.04 -29.52 -16.20
N ASN A 245 19.03 -29.29 -15.34
CA ASN A 245 20.46 -29.48 -15.59
C ASN A 245 20.93 -28.91 -16.95
N THR A 246 21.30 -27.64 -16.93
CA THR A 246 21.58 -26.78 -18.11
C THR A 246 22.71 -27.26 -19.01
N ASP A 247 23.48 -28.28 -18.64
CA ASP A 247 24.55 -28.85 -19.46
C ASP A 247 24.04 -29.52 -20.75
N SER A 248 22.73 -29.77 -20.85
CA SER A 248 22.12 -30.47 -22.00
C SER A 248 20.86 -29.80 -22.58
N THR A 249 20.23 -28.88 -21.85
CA THR A 249 18.97 -28.24 -22.24
C THR A 249 19.11 -26.71 -22.19
N HIS A 250 19.01 -26.07 -23.36
CA HIS A 250 19.03 -24.61 -23.50
C HIS A 250 17.62 -23.99 -23.45
N GLU A 251 16.57 -24.81 -23.38
CA GLU A 251 15.18 -24.38 -23.35
C GLU A 251 14.50 -24.96 -22.10
N LEU A 252 14.17 -24.09 -21.14
CA LEU A 252 13.59 -24.46 -19.87
C LEU A 252 12.08 -24.15 -19.86
N PRO A 253 11.20 -25.15 -19.75
CA PRO A 253 9.76 -24.92 -19.70
C PRO A 253 9.37 -24.28 -18.36
N ASP A 254 8.61 -23.19 -18.43
CA ASP A 254 8.15 -22.42 -17.28
C ASP A 254 6.60 -22.39 -17.27
N PRO A 255 5.93 -23.11 -16.36
CA PRO A 255 4.47 -23.05 -16.21
C PRO A 255 3.94 -21.70 -15.69
N CYS A 256 4.81 -20.88 -15.11
CA CYS A 256 4.47 -19.58 -14.54
C CYS A 256 4.60 -18.40 -15.52
N MET A 257 4.79 -18.68 -16.81
CA MET A 257 4.75 -17.69 -17.88
C MET A 257 3.61 -17.99 -18.87
N PRO A 258 3.03 -16.96 -19.52
CA PRO A 258 2.05 -17.15 -20.59
C PRO A 258 2.55 -18.09 -21.70
N ASN A 259 1.63 -18.81 -22.34
CA ASN A 259 2.01 -19.81 -23.33
C ASN A 259 2.79 -19.18 -24.51
N GLY A 260 3.92 -19.78 -24.88
CA GLY A 260 4.76 -19.31 -26.00
C GLY A 260 5.63 -18.09 -25.71
N LEU A 261 5.54 -17.47 -24.52
CA LEU A 261 6.46 -16.39 -24.12
C LEU A 261 7.89 -16.93 -24.00
N ARG A 262 8.88 -16.22 -24.56
CA ARG A 262 10.30 -16.57 -24.47
C ARG A 262 11.10 -15.45 -23.85
N THR A 263 11.87 -15.77 -22.81
CA THR A 263 12.74 -14.80 -22.14
C THR A 263 14.11 -15.36 -21.83
N THR A 264 15.08 -14.48 -21.58
CA THR A 264 16.29 -14.82 -20.81
C THR A 264 15.90 -15.17 -19.37
N LEU A 265 16.86 -15.69 -18.60
CA LEU A 265 16.67 -15.97 -17.17
C LEU A 265 16.39 -14.69 -16.37
N ASP A 266 16.93 -13.56 -16.82
CA ASP A 266 16.73 -12.23 -16.22
C ASP A 266 15.42 -11.55 -16.70
N GLY A 267 14.67 -12.19 -17.60
CA GLY A 267 13.35 -11.74 -18.04
C GLY A 267 13.32 -10.85 -19.29
N GLU A 268 14.43 -10.73 -20.01
CA GLU A 268 14.49 -10.00 -21.29
C GLU A 268 13.85 -10.83 -22.42
N LEU A 269 13.09 -10.21 -23.33
CA LEU A 269 12.44 -10.91 -24.43
C LEU A 269 13.44 -11.51 -25.43
N VAL A 270 13.09 -12.68 -25.98
CA VAL A 270 13.90 -13.37 -27.00
C VAL A 270 13.03 -13.81 -28.17
N GLU A 271 13.31 -13.28 -29.38
CA GLU A 271 12.51 -13.56 -30.58
C GLU A 271 12.89 -14.86 -31.32
N SER A 272 14.10 -15.40 -31.13
CA SER A 272 14.57 -16.60 -31.86
C SER A 272 15.55 -17.44 -31.04
N LYS A 273 15.95 -18.62 -31.58
CA LYS A 273 16.87 -19.55 -30.89
C LYS A 273 18.14 -18.83 -30.46
N SER A 274 18.31 -18.67 -29.15
CA SER A 274 19.50 -18.11 -28.53
C SER A 274 20.47 -19.25 -28.18
N ASP A 275 21.77 -18.99 -28.29
CA ASP A 275 22.81 -19.90 -27.77
C ASP A 275 22.85 -19.89 -26.23
N LYS A 276 22.12 -18.97 -25.59
CA LYS A 276 21.95 -18.89 -24.14
C LYS A 276 20.71 -19.67 -23.71
N THR A 277 20.73 -20.14 -22.47
CA THR A 277 19.56 -20.76 -21.83
C THR A 277 18.39 -19.77 -21.80
N VAL A 278 17.24 -20.21 -22.29
CA VAL A 278 15.99 -19.44 -22.36
C VAL A 278 14.86 -20.12 -21.61
N LEU A 279 13.95 -19.32 -21.06
CA LEU A 279 12.69 -19.77 -20.47
C LEU A 279 11.60 -19.80 -21.54
N ILE A 280 10.77 -20.83 -21.56
CA ILE A 280 9.63 -20.98 -22.47
C ILE A 280 8.35 -21.14 -21.66
N GLY A 281 7.42 -20.21 -21.81
CA GLY A 281 6.16 -20.24 -21.11
C GLY A 281 5.24 -21.35 -21.63
N THR A 282 4.68 -22.13 -20.70
CA THR A 282 3.74 -23.22 -21.03
C THR A 282 2.30 -22.92 -20.63
N GLY A 283 2.06 -21.81 -19.91
CA GLY A 283 0.71 -21.37 -19.53
C GLY A 283 -0.06 -22.29 -18.57
N LYS A 284 0.62 -23.26 -17.93
CA LYS A 284 0.00 -24.26 -17.04
C LYS A 284 -0.08 -23.76 -15.60
N PHE A 285 -1.10 -22.96 -15.29
CA PHE A 285 -1.19 -22.29 -14.00
C PHE A 285 -1.26 -23.24 -12.78
N ASP A 286 -1.95 -24.37 -12.88
CA ASP A 286 -2.01 -25.36 -11.79
C ASP A 286 -0.63 -25.97 -11.46
N GLU A 287 0.17 -26.21 -12.50
CA GLU A 287 1.55 -26.63 -12.36
C GLU A 287 2.38 -25.51 -11.73
N CYS A 288 2.16 -24.25 -12.15
CA CYS A 288 2.81 -23.08 -11.56
C CYS A 288 2.56 -22.96 -10.04
N LEU A 289 1.33 -23.15 -9.58
CA LEU A 289 1.01 -23.18 -8.14
C LEU A 289 1.81 -24.28 -7.42
N THR A 290 1.87 -25.47 -8.01
CA THR A 290 2.58 -26.63 -7.44
C THR A 290 4.09 -26.39 -7.34
N VAL A 291 4.72 -25.87 -8.39
CA VAL A 291 6.18 -25.67 -8.43
C VAL A 291 6.65 -24.45 -7.62
N THR A 292 5.77 -23.49 -7.36
CA THR A 292 6.08 -22.32 -6.51
C THR A 292 5.82 -22.58 -5.03
N TYR A 293 4.98 -23.56 -4.67
CA TYR A 293 4.68 -23.90 -3.27
C TYR A 293 5.93 -24.17 -2.40
N PRO A 294 6.96 -24.93 -2.85
CA PRO A 294 8.16 -25.17 -2.05
C PRO A 294 8.95 -23.89 -1.70
N LEU A 295 8.77 -22.78 -2.43
CA LEU A 295 9.44 -21.52 -2.13
C LEU A 295 9.00 -20.91 -0.80
N LEU A 296 7.84 -21.33 -0.27
CA LEU A 296 7.36 -20.99 1.08
C LEU A 296 8.26 -21.53 2.19
N GLY A 297 9.09 -22.56 1.93
CA GLY A 297 9.98 -23.15 2.92
C GLY A 297 9.21 -23.73 4.13
N LYS A 298 8.05 -24.35 3.89
CA LYS A 298 7.19 -24.97 4.91
C LYS A 298 7.82 -26.19 5.59
N ASP A 299 8.81 -26.79 4.95
CA ASP A 299 9.59 -27.92 5.43
C ASP A 299 10.69 -27.53 6.42
N LYS A 300 10.98 -26.23 6.56
CA LYS A 300 11.99 -25.76 7.51
C LYS A 300 11.58 -26.04 8.96
N PRO A 301 12.53 -26.45 9.83
CA PRO A 301 12.24 -26.66 11.24
C PRO A 301 11.63 -25.41 11.89
N CYS A 302 10.62 -25.62 12.72
CA CYS A 302 9.94 -24.58 13.48
C CYS A 302 10.33 -24.74 14.95
N GLU A 303 11.17 -23.81 15.44
CA GLU A 303 11.72 -23.88 16.80
C GLU A 303 10.68 -23.53 17.87
N ASP A 304 9.78 -22.57 17.56
CA ASP A 304 8.64 -22.20 18.40
C ASP A 304 7.35 -22.21 17.58
N GLN A 305 6.32 -22.91 18.07
CA GLN A 305 5.09 -23.16 17.34
C GLN A 305 3.99 -22.16 17.75
N PRO A 306 3.17 -21.67 16.80
CA PRO A 306 3.12 -22.07 15.39
C PRO A 306 4.06 -21.27 14.46
N CYS A 307 4.47 -21.86 13.34
CA CYS A 307 5.20 -21.14 12.29
C CYS A 307 4.39 -20.97 11.01
N LEU A 308 4.62 -19.86 10.30
CA LEU A 308 4.03 -19.62 8.99
C LEU A 308 4.96 -20.05 7.85
N VAL A 309 5.75 -19.12 7.36
CA VAL A 309 6.61 -19.27 6.18
C VAL A 309 8.06 -19.38 6.66
N ASN A 310 8.86 -20.20 5.97
CA ASN A 310 10.30 -20.32 6.20
C ASN A 310 10.70 -20.75 7.64
N GLY A 311 9.83 -21.48 8.34
CA GLY A 311 10.05 -21.89 9.74
C GLY A 311 10.02 -20.74 10.76
N GLN A 312 9.48 -19.58 10.39
CA GLN A 312 9.42 -18.41 11.27
C GLN A 312 8.15 -18.46 12.15
N HIS A 313 8.37 -18.39 13.47
CA HIS A 313 7.34 -18.32 14.49
C HIS A 313 6.45 -17.08 14.31
N VAL A 314 5.14 -17.28 14.52
CA VAL A 314 4.11 -16.24 14.53
C VAL A 314 3.03 -16.65 15.54
N PRO A 315 2.53 -15.77 16.42
CA PRO A 315 1.40 -16.08 17.29
C PRO A 315 0.20 -16.61 16.50
N GLY A 316 -0.60 -17.47 17.12
CA GLY A 316 -1.79 -18.02 16.48
C GLY A 316 -2.71 -16.92 15.97
N ILE A 317 -3.07 -16.96 14.69
CA ILE A 317 -3.97 -15.98 14.07
C ILE A 317 -5.41 -16.45 14.22
N ASP A 318 -6.25 -15.62 14.82
CA ASP A 318 -7.67 -15.87 14.98
C ASP A 318 -8.44 -15.13 13.89
N PHE A 319 -8.66 -15.77 12.74
CA PHE A 319 -9.29 -15.13 11.57
C PHE A 319 -10.75 -14.70 11.78
N ASP A 320 -11.37 -15.06 12.91
CA ASP A 320 -12.69 -14.53 13.28
C ASP A 320 -12.62 -13.06 13.74
N ILE A 321 -11.44 -12.61 14.20
CA ILE A 321 -11.22 -11.24 14.70
C ILE A 321 -10.06 -10.52 14.00
N ASN A 322 -9.10 -11.26 13.46
CA ASN A 322 -7.93 -10.72 12.78
C ASN A 322 -8.22 -10.61 11.29
N HIS A 323 -8.81 -9.49 10.88
CA HIS A 323 -9.02 -9.15 9.47
C HIS A 323 -7.79 -8.39 8.93
N PHE A 324 -7.29 -8.79 7.77
CA PHE A 324 -6.06 -8.24 7.20
C PHE A 324 -6.31 -7.33 6.00
N VAL A 325 -5.55 -6.24 5.93
CA VAL A 325 -5.43 -5.41 4.73
C VAL A 325 -4.08 -5.68 4.06
N GLY A 326 -4.13 -6.00 2.77
CA GLY A 326 -2.95 -6.25 1.94
C GLY A 326 -2.63 -5.11 0.99
N VAL A 327 -1.40 -4.61 1.00
CA VAL A 327 -0.94 -3.53 0.10
C VAL A 327 0.13 -4.01 -0.89
N SER A 328 0.61 -3.10 -1.74
CA SER A 328 1.67 -3.37 -2.72
C SER A 328 1.30 -4.52 -3.67
N GLU A 329 2.08 -5.59 -3.76
CA GLU A 329 1.83 -6.70 -4.68
C GLU A 329 0.52 -7.45 -4.38
N TYR A 330 -0.01 -7.39 -3.15
CA TYR A 330 -1.36 -7.89 -2.85
C TYR A 330 -2.44 -7.15 -3.64
N TRP A 331 -2.30 -5.83 -3.79
CA TRP A 331 -3.20 -5.01 -4.60
C TRP A 331 -2.84 -5.08 -6.10
N HIS A 332 -1.57 -4.82 -6.46
CA HIS A 332 -1.14 -4.75 -7.85
C HIS A 332 -1.36 -6.06 -8.60
N THR A 333 -1.16 -7.21 -7.96
CA THR A 333 -1.39 -8.51 -8.61
C THR A 333 -2.88 -8.79 -8.79
N THR A 334 -3.74 -8.42 -7.83
CA THR A 334 -5.18 -8.69 -7.91
C THR A 334 -5.93 -7.71 -8.83
N HIS A 335 -5.49 -6.44 -8.89
CA HIS A 335 -6.16 -5.36 -9.62
C HIS A 335 -5.43 -4.90 -10.89
N GLY A 336 -4.25 -5.46 -11.16
CA GLY A 336 -3.48 -5.20 -12.38
C GLY A 336 -4.04 -5.96 -13.59
N VAL A 337 -3.33 -7.01 -14.02
CA VAL A 337 -3.64 -7.74 -15.25
C VAL A 337 -4.99 -8.47 -15.20
N PHE A 338 -5.37 -8.98 -14.02
CA PHE A 338 -6.52 -9.89 -13.85
C PHE A 338 -7.80 -9.23 -13.33
N GLY A 339 -7.72 -7.97 -12.91
CA GLY A 339 -8.79 -7.27 -12.19
C GLY A 339 -9.33 -6.04 -12.89
N GLY A 340 -10.45 -5.53 -12.38
CA GLY A 340 -10.91 -4.17 -12.67
C GLY A 340 -10.72 -3.30 -11.44
N LYS A 341 -10.31 -2.04 -11.59
CA LYS A 341 -9.97 -1.11 -10.49
C LYS A 341 -11.05 -0.97 -9.38
N HIS A 342 -12.29 -1.38 -9.65
CA HIS A 342 -13.43 -1.24 -8.74
C HIS A 342 -14.09 -2.57 -8.37
N LYS A 343 -13.49 -3.72 -8.69
CA LYS A 343 -14.06 -5.02 -8.35
C LYS A 343 -13.49 -5.48 -7.01
N ALA A 344 -14.38 -5.86 -6.09
CA ALA A 344 -13.96 -6.55 -4.88
C ALA A 344 -13.18 -7.82 -5.23
N TYR A 345 -12.16 -8.12 -4.42
CA TYR A 345 -11.37 -9.32 -4.58
C TYR A 345 -12.16 -10.54 -4.10
N ASP A 346 -12.35 -11.49 -5.00
CA ASP A 346 -12.94 -12.80 -4.74
C ASP A 346 -11.99 -13.88 -5.26
N LEU A 347 -11.62 -14.83 -4.41
CA LEU A 347 -10.61 -15.83 -4.73
C LEU A 347 -11.02 -16.70 -5.93
N ALA A 348 -12.27 -17.14 -5.98
CA ALA A 348 -12.76 -18.03 -7.04
C ALA A 348 -12.74 -17.32 -8.41
N THR A 349 -13.27 -16.10 -8.46
CA THR A 349 -13.25 -15.26 -9.67
C THR A 349 -11.83 -14.93 -10.09
N TYR A 350 -10.97 -14.57 -9.13
CA TYR A 350 -9.57 -14.26 -9.41
C TYR A 350 -8.82 -15.45 -9.99
N GLN A 351 -8.93 -16.64 -9.38
CA GLN A 351 -8.29 -17.87 -9.90
C GLN A 351 -8.75 -18.19 -11.33
N ASN A 352 -10.04 -18.07 -11.61
CA ASN A 352 -10.57 -18.30 -12.96
C ASN A 352 -9.97 -17.31 -13.99
N ASN A 353 -9.93 -16.02 -13.67
CA ASN A 353 -9.35 -15.01 -14.55
C ASN A 353 -7.85 -15.25 -14.80
N VAL A 354 -7.12 -15.69 -13.76
CA VAL A 354 -5.69 -16.02 -13.89
C VAL A 354 -5.49 -17.22 -14.80
N MET A 355 -6.24 -18.31 -14.61
CA MET A 355 -6.17 -19.49 -15.47
C MET A 355 -6.50 -19.15 -16.94
N GLU A 356 -7.54 -18.36 -17.17
CA GLU A 356 -7.93 -17.91 -18.51
C GLU A 356 -6.81 -17.08 -19.16
N PHE A 357 -6.23 -16.12 -18.43
CA PHE A 357 -5.15 -15.29 -18.96
C PHE A 357 -3.87 -16.09 -19.23
N CYS A 358 -3.43 -16.91 -18.28
CA CYS A 358 -2.16 -17.61 -18.36
C CYS A 358 -2.12 -18.70 -19.45
N SER A 359 -3.28 -19.26 -19.79
CA SER A 359 -3.40 -20.27 -20.86
C SER A 359 -3.41 -19.68 -22.28
N ARG A 360 -3.49 -18.35 -22.43
CA ARG A 360 -3.43 -17.68 -23.73
C ARG A 360 -2.02 -17.66 -24.31
N ASP A 361 -1.94 -17.63 -25.64
CA ASP A 361 -0.70 -17.41 -26.37
C ASP A 361 -0.20 -15.97 -26.17
N TRP A 362 1.11 -15.82 -25.94
CA TRP A 362 1.75 -14.53 -25.73
C TRP A 362 1.49 -13.54 -26.87
N SER A 363 1.48 -14.01 -28.12
CA SER A 363 1.19 -13.18 -29.30
C SER A 363 -0.19 -12.51 -29.24
N ASP A 364 -1.19 -13.20 -28.67
CA ASP A 364 -2.55 -12.66 -28.53
C ASP A 364 -2.62 -11.64 -27.38
N ILE A 365 -1.88 -11.91 -26.29
CA ILE A 365 -1.77 -10.98 -25.15
C ILE A 365 -1.10 -9.69 -25.61
N GLU A 366 0.05 -9.79 -26.29
CA GLU A 366 0.82 -8.65 -26.79
C GLU A 366 0.00 -7.83 -27.79
N GLY A 367 -0.66 -8.49 -28.74
CA GLY A 367 -1.53 -7.83 -29.71
C GLY A 367 -2.71 -7.07 -29.09
N ASP A 368 -3.17 -7.44 -27.90
CA ASP A 368 -4.21 -6.71 -27.17
C ASP A 368 -3.68 -5.52 -26.38
N LEU A 369 -2.41 -5.57 -25.95
CA LEU A 369 -1.74 -4.47 -25.24
C LEU A 369 -1.42 -3.32 -26.19
N ASP A 370 -0.94 -3.60 -27.40
CA ASP A 370 -0.58 -2.60 -28.41
C ASP A 370 -1.77 -1.75 -28.88
N LYS A 371 -2.98 -2.32 -28.85
CA LYS A 371 -4.22 -1.59 -29.17
C LYS A 371 -4.55 -0.51 -28.13
N ARG A 372 -4.01 -0.60 -26.91
CA ARG A 372 -4.29 0.30 -25.78
C ARG A 372 -3.15 1.34 -25.63
N LYS A 373 -3.16 2.36 -26.49
CA LYS A 373 -2.16 3.44 -26.75
C LYS A 373 -1.46 4.19 -25.60
N LYS A 374 -1.63 3.87 -24.33
CA LYS A 374 -0.87 4.49 -23.22
C LYS A 374 -0.01 3.42 -22.54
N SER A 375 1.31 3.54 -22.68
CA SER A 375 2.37 2.71 -22.07
C SER A 375 2.36 1.19 -22.39
N PRO A 376 2.50 0.76 -23.65
CA PRO A 376 2.49 -0.66 -24.03
C PRO A 376 3.65 -1.44 -23.38
N GLU A 377 4.86 -0.88 -23.32
CA GLU A 377 6.04 -1.57 -22.79
C GLU A 377 5.93 -1.95 -21.31
N LYS A 378 5.51 -1.00 -20.46
CA LYS A 378 5.30 -1.26 -19.03
C LYS A 378 4.22 -2.32 -18.80
N LYS A 379 3.11 -2.24 -19.54
CA LYS A 379 2.03 -3.24 -19.46
C LYS A 379 2.48 -4.61 -19.94
N ALA A 380 3.31 -4.65 -20.98
CA ALA A 380 3.90 -5.90 -21.44
C ALA A 380 4.83 -6.49 -20.37
N ALA A 381 5.68 -5.68 -19.73
CA ALA A 381 6.52 -6.13 -18.62
C ALA A 381 5.70 -6.70 -17.45
N GLU A 382 4.61 -6.03 -17.05
CA GLU A 382 3.69 -6.53 -16.02
C GLU A 382 3.00 -7.84 -16.44
N ALA A 383 2.53 -7.92 -17.70
CA ALA A 383 1.87 -9.11 -18.24
C ALA A 383 2.78 -10.35 -18.28
N ARG A 384 4.08 -10.17 -18.57
CA ARG A 384 5.06 -11.27 -18.59
C ARG A 384 5.20 -11.97 -17.24
N LEU A 385 5.14 -11.20 -16.14
CA LEU A 385 5.32 -11.70 -14.77
C LEU A 385 4.00 -12.03 -14.07
N ALA A 386 2.86 -11.70 -14.67
CA ALA A 386 1.55 -11.75 -14.03
C ALA A 386 1.21 -13.14 -13.49
N CYS A 387 1.47 -14.19 -14.28
CA CYS A 387 1.16 -15.58 -13.91
C CYS A 387 1.98 -16.05 -12.71
N PHE A 388 3.29 -15.76 -12.68
CA PHE A 388 4.12 -16.03 -11.52
C PHE A 388 3.67 -15.24 -10.28
N LYS A 389 3.42 -13.94 -10.42
CA LYS A 389 2.99 -13.12 -9.28
C LYS A 389 1.66 -13.60 -8.72
N ALA A 390 0.73 -14.03 -9.56
CA ALA A 390 -0.55 -14.58 -9.14
C ALA A 390 -0.40 -15.90 -8.36
N SER A 391 0.45 -16.82 -8.83
CA SER A 391 0.70 -18.07 -8.11
C SER A 391 1.40 -17.80 -6.77
N TRP A 392 2.36 -16.88 -6.75
CA TRP A 392 3.07 -16.49 -5.54
C TRP A 392 2.15 -15.82 -4.52
N LEU A 393 1.25 -14.93 -4.96
CA LEU A 393 0.23 -14.34 -4.09
C LEU A 393 -0.66 -15.40 -3.46
N ILE A 394 -1.18 -16.34 -4.27
CA ILE A 394 -2.07 -17.41 -3.77
C ILE A 394 -1.33 -18.28 -2.76
N ASN A 395 -0.13 -18.76 -3.09
CA ASN A 395 0.68 -19.58 -2.20
C ASN A 395 1.05 -18.83 -0.91
N MET A 396 1.47 -17.56 -0.98
CA MET A 396 1.81 -16.79 0.21
C MET A 396 0.60 -16.52 1.11
N LEU A 397 -0.54 -16.16 0.52
CA LEU A 397 -1.72 -15.73 1.26
C LEU A 397 -2.46 -16.92 1.90
N TYR A 398 -2.76 -17.95 1.11
CA TYR A 398 -3.62 -19.04 1.54
C TYR A 398 -2.83 -20.21 2.13
N ASP A 399 -1.71 -20.58 1.52
CA ASP A 399 -0.91 -21.73 1.98
C ASP A 399 0.20 -21.29 2.95
N GLY A 400 0.72 -20.08 2.79
CA GLY A 400 1.74 -19.45 3.62
C GLY A 400 1.17 -18.95 4.94
N ILE A 401 0.35 -17.90 4.86
CA ILE A 401 -0.24 -17.21 6.02
C ILE A 401 -1.45 -17.98 6.58
N GLY A 402 -2.18 -18.71 5.72
CA GLY A 402 -3.33 -19.50 6.16
C GLY A 402 -4.67 -18.75 6.15
N ILE A 403 -4.78 -17.65 5.38
CA ILE A 403 -6.04 -16.92 5.22
C ILE A 403 -7.14 -17.89 4.76
N PRO A 404 -8.34 -17.90 5.35
CA PRO A 404 -9.42 -18.79 4.94
C PRO A 404 -9.85 -18.57 3.47
N ARG A 405 -10.09 -19.67 2.74
CA ARG A 405 -10.57 -19.65 1.34
C ARG A 405 -12.10 -19.50 1.28
N VAL A 406 -12.60 -18.32 1.68
CA VAL A 406 -14.03 -17.99 1.65
C VAL A 406 -14.58 -18.22 0.24
N GLY A 407 -15.71 -18.93 0.12
CA GLY A 407 -16.39 -19.24 -1.15
C GLY A 407 -15.92 -20.53 -1.86
N LEU A 408 -14.76 -21.10 -1.50
CA LEU A 408 -14.27 -22.37 -2.04
C LEU A 408 -14.34 -23.52 -1.03
N GLU A 409 -14.19 -23.21 0.26
CA GLU A 409 -14.32 -24.18 1.35
C GLU A 409 -15.68 -24.00 2.03
N GLY A 410 -16.55 -25.01 1.93
CA GLY A 410 -17.96 -24.98 2.35
C GLY A 410 -18.23 -24.89 3.86
N GLY A 411 -17.57 -24.00 4.58
CA GLY A 411 -17.98 -23.54 5.90
C GLY A 411 -19.07 -22.47 5.76
N ALA A 412 -20.08 -22.52 6.63
CA ALA A 412 -21.28 -21.68 6.57
C ALA A 412 -20.96 -20.18 6.55
N ALA A 413 -20.78 -19.61 5.36
CA ALA A 413 -21.09 -18.22 5.12
C ALA A 413 -22.61 -18.10 5.25
N ASN A 414 -23.08 -17.40 6.28
CA ASN A 414 -24.45 -16.90 6.28
C ASN A 414 -24.64 -16.14 4.98
N ASP A 415 -25.60 -16.60 4.18
CA ASP A 415 -26.00 -16.10 2.85
C ASP A 415 -26.69 -14.71 2.95
N THR A 416 -26.09 -13.83 3.73
CA THR A 416 -26.47 -12.43 3.94
C THR A 416 -25.22 -11.56 3.96
N ILE A 417 -24.32 -11.74 2.99
CA ILE A 417 -23.44 -10.64 2.59
C ILE A 417 -24.24 -9.86 1.55
N LYS A 418 -25.05 -8.91 2.04
CA LYS A 418 -25.48 -7.86 1.15
C LYS A 418 -24.23 -7.08 0.77
N ASP A 419 -24.01 -6.97 -0.53
CA ASP A 419 -23.08 -6.04 -1.14
C ASP A 419 -23.56 -4.61 -0.82
N ASP A 420 -23.32 -4.19 0.42
CA ASP A 420 -23.58 -2.85 0.93
C ASP A 420 -22.35 -1.97 0.69
N GLY A 421 -21.67 -2.14 -0.45
CA GLY A 421 -20.88 -1.13 -1.18
C GLY A 421 -19.82 -0.26 -0.48
N GLU A 422 -19.66 -0.25 0.85
CA GLU A 422 -18.82 0.77 1.50
C GLU A 422 -18.41 0.55 2.96
N LYS A 423 -18.89 -0.43 3.75
CA LYS A 423 -18.63 -0.36 5.23
C LYS A 423 -18.30 -1.62 6.03
N SER A 424 -18.15 -2.79 5.44
CA SER A 424 -17.86 -3.99 6.24
C SER A 424 -16.51 -4.62 5.86
N PHE A 425 -15.44 -4.19 6.54
CA PHE A 425 -14.15 -4.90 6.52
C PHE A 425 -14.23 -6.17 7.40
N ASN A 426 -15.19 -7.04 7.08
CA ASN A 426 -15.45 -8.28 7.82
C ASN A 426 -14.84 -9.51 7.12
N ASP A 427 -14.30 -9.35 5.91
CA ASP A 427 -13.56 -10.40 5.24
C ASP A 427 -12.19 -10.59 5.91
N PRO A 428 -11.71 -11.84 6.07
CA PRO A 428 -10.39 -12.10 6.65
C PRO A 428 -9.23 -11.42 5.91
N PHE A 429 -9.42 -11.09 4.62
CA PHE A 429 -8.42 -10.41 3.81
C PHE A 429 -9.04 -9.47 2.79
N ARG A 430 -8.47 -8.27 2.67
CA ARG A 430 -8.81 -7.30 1.62
C ARG A 430 -7.55 -6.66 1.03
N PRO A 431 -7.30 -6.79 -0.29
CA PRO A 431 -6.26 -6.00 -0.93
C PRO A 431 -6.73 -4.55 -1.09
N VAL A 432 -5.84 -3.59 -0.82
CA VAL A 432 -6.15 -2.15 -0.84
C VAL A 432 -4.96 -1.35 -1.37
N ASP A 433 -5.24 -0.36 -2.23
CA ASP A 433 -4.30 0.71 -2.62
C ASP A 433 -4.50 1.93 -1.74
N THR A 434 -5.76 2.37 -1.68
CA THR A 434 -6.19 3.62 -1.04
C THR A 434 -7.37 3.36 -0.12
N ILE A 435 -7.38 4.04 1.02
CA ILE A 435 -8.52 4.11 1.94
C ILE A 435 -8.99 5.56 1.94
N ASP A 436 -10.26 5.79 1.59
CA ASP A 436 -10.85 7.13 1.44
C ASP A 436 -10.03 8.07 0.53
N GLY A 437 -9.46 7.51 -0.55
CA GLY A 437 -8.64 8.24 -1.52
C GLY A 437 -7.21 8.53 -1.04
N ILE A 438 -6.79 8.04 0.13
CA ILE A 438 -5.44 8.17 0.65
C ILE A 438 -4.69 6.86 0.47
N GLU A 439 -3.53 6.89 -0.19
CA GLU A 439 -2.64 5.74 -0.34
C GLU A 439 -2.23 5.17 1.03
N LEU A 440 -2.40 3.86 1.20
CA LEU A 440 -1.95 3.15 2.39
C LEU A 440 -0.46 2.82 2.25
N SER A 441 0.38 3.68 2.81
CA SER A 441 1.84 3.51 2.85
C SER A 441 2.36 3.54 4.29
N TRP A 442 3.38 2.73 4.60
CA TRP A 442 4.03 2.72 5.92
C TRP A 442 4.57 4.10 6.30
N THR A 443 4.93 4.93 5.33
CA THR A 443 5.41 6.31 5.54
C THR A 443 4.40 7.16 6.33
N LEU A 444 3.10 6.95 6.13
CA LEU A 444 2.05 7.61 6.90
C LEU A 444 2.15 7.23 8.39
N GLY A 445 2.39 5.96 8.72
CA GLY A 445 2.51 5.51 10.11
C GLY A 445 3.70 6.15 10.84
N LYS A 446 4.82 6.35 10.13
CA LYS A 446 5.96 7.12 10.67
C LYS A 446 5.57 8.57 10.97
N MET A 447 4.81 9.21 10.07
CA MET A 447 4.34 10.58 10.29
C MET A 447 3.25 10.69 11.36
N VAL A 448 2.37 9.68 11.51
CA VAL A 448 1.41 9.59 12.62
C VAL A 448 2.13 9.60 13.95
N LEU A 449 3.17 8.78 14.09
CA LEU A 449 4.00 8.77 15.30
C LEU A 449 4.71 10.10 15.53
N TYR A 450 5.28 10.70 14.48
CA TYR A 450 5.94 12.01 14.57
C TYR A 450 4.95 13.10 15.03
N ALA A 451 3.77 13.20 14.42
CA ALA A 451 2.76 14.18 14.79
C ALA A 451 2.22 13.94 16.22
N ALA A 452 1.97 12.68 16.59
CA ALA A 452 1.53 12.32 17.95
C ALA A 452 2.60 12.66 19.00
N GLY A 453 3.87 12.49 18.68
CA GLY A 453 4.98 12.83 19.58
C GLY A 453 5.18 14.34 19.80
N GLN A 454 4.58 15.20 18.97
CA GLN A 454 4.55 16.66 19.17
C GLN A 454 3.48 17.11 20.17
N VAL A 455 2.51 16.25 20.52
CA VAL A 455 1.47 16.59 21.50
C VAL A 455 2.05 16.48 22.92
N PRO A 456 1.86 17.45 23.82
CA PRO A 456 2.28 17.33 25.22
C PRO A 456 1.54 16.19 25.95
N PRO A 457 2.21 15.42 26.83
CA PRO A 457 1.57 14.35 27.59
C PRO A 457 0.58 14.88 28.64
N SER A 458 -0.53 14.17 28.80
CA SER A 458 -1.47 14.35 29.91
C SER A 458 -1.36 13.15 30.86
N GLY A 459 -0.73 13.35 32.02
CA GLY A 459 -0.55 12.34 33.05
C GLY A 459 0.66 11.40 32.87
N SER A 460 0.76 10.69 31.74
CA SER A 460 1.87 9.74 31.50
C SER A 460 3.02 10.39 30.73
N GLU A 461 4.21 10.47 31.33
CA GLU A 461 5.43 10.98 30.68
C GLU A 461 6.07 9.97 29.70
N LEU A 462 5.42 8.83 29.43
CA LEU A 462 5.97 7.83 28.51
C LEU A 462 6.09 8.39 27.08
N PRO A 463 7.18 8.04 26.37
CA PRO A 463 7.45 8.54 25.03
C PRO A 463 6.52 7.89 23.98
N VAL A 464 6.31 8.63 22.89
CA VAL A 464 5.67 8.11 21.66
C VAL A 464 6.73 7.40 20.82
N GLY A 465 6.39 6.22 20.32
CA GLY A 465 7.32 5.33 19.63
C GLY A 465 6.93 3.87 19.81
N PHE A 466 7.85 2.95 19.54
CA PHE A 466 7.64 1.52 19.75
C PHE A 466 8.93 0.82 20.16
N GLY A 467 8.81 -0.33 20.81
CA GLY A 467 9.95 -1.16 21.21
C GLY A 467 9.49 -2.51 21.72
N SER A 468 10.41 -3.34 22.24
CA SER A 468 10.03 -4.60 22.85
C SER A 468 9.03 -4.42 23.99
N ASN A 469 8.03 -5.31 24.07
CA ASN A 469 7.03 -5.28 25.13
C ASN A 469 7.67 -5.68 26.47
N VAL A 470 7.83 -4.72 27.38
CA VAL A 470 8.41 -4.91 28.71
C VAL A 470 7.39 -4.56 29.79
N ASP A 471 7.40 -5.29 30.91
CA ASP A 471 6.42 -5.12 32.00
C ASP A 471 6.33 -3.69 32.55
N LYS A 472 7.45 -2.96 32.59
CA LYS A 472 7.52 -1.58 33.10
C LYS A 472 8.56 -0.75 32.35
N GLY A 473 8.18 0.49 32.05
CA GLY A 473 9.10 1.53 31.56
C GLY A 473 9.27 1.53 30.04
N ILE A 474 10.49 1.84 29.60
CA ILE A 474 10.88 2.00 28.19
C ILE A 474 11.91 0.91 27.90
N ALA A 475 11.68 0.15 26.83
CA ALA A 475 12.62 -0.89 26.42
C ALA A 475 13.94 -0.29 25.93
N LYS A 476 15.03 -1.06 25.98
CA LYS A 476 16.34 -0.58 25.52
C LYS A 476 16.40 -0.35 24.01
N ASP A 477 15.58 -1.09 23.26
CA ASP A 477 15.42 -1.01 21.81
C ASP A 477 14.27 -0.09 21.40
N PHE A 478 13.80 0.79 22.30
CA PHE A 478 12.67 1.67 21.99
C PHE A 478 13.06 2.72 20.95
N GLU A 479 12.39 2.67 19.80
CA GLU A 479 12.48 3.64 18.73
C GLU A 479 11.51 4.79 18.99
N HIS A 480 12.05 5.99 19.19
CA HIS A 480 11.25 7.19 19.41
C HIS A 480 10.63 7.72 18.10
N ALA A 481 9.52 8.45 18.23
CA ALA A 481 8.85 9.12 17.11
C ALA A 481 9.76 10.04 16.27
N GLY A 482 10.83 10.59 16.87
CA GLY A 482 11.73 11.55 16.24
C GLY A 482 11.29 13.02 16.40
N SER A 483 10.22 13.26 17.16
CA SER A 483 9.66 14.57 17.48
C SER A 483 9.75 14.86 18.99
N SER A 484 9.71 16.14 19.36
CA SER A 484 9.53 16.57 20.75
C SER A 484 8.20 17.29 20.93
N PRO A 485 7.59 17.25 22.14
CA PRO A 485 6.41 18.04 22.44
C PRO A 485 6.63 19.52 22.13
N ILE A 486 5.72 20.11 21.36
CA ILE A 486 5.75 21.54 21.08
C ILE A 486 4.97 22.22 22.22
N ALA A 487 5.56 23.22 22.87
CA ALA A 487 4.82 24.01 23.85
C ALA A 487 3.70 24.80 23.14
N PRO A 488 2.52 24.97 23.74
CA PRO A 488 1.55 25.91 23.21
C PRO A 488 2.17 27.31 23.23
N HIS A 489 2.48 27.87 22.06
CA HIS A 489 2.95 29.24 21.95
C HIS A 489 1.81 30.16 22.43
N THR A 490 2.01 30.83 23.57
CA THR A 490 1.09 31.80 24.16
C THR A 490 1.15 33.18 23.47
N GLY A 491 1.54 33.22 22.19
CA GLY A 491 1.98 34.46 21.52
C GLY A 491 1.09 34.97 20.38
N ASP A 492 0.27 34.12 19.76
CA ASP A 492 -0.58 34.55 18.64
C ASP A 492 -2.03 34.70 19.11
N GLU A 493 -2.25 35.70 19.96
CA GLU A 493 -3.50 36.46 19.90
C GLU A 493 -3.40 37.34 18.65
N ASP A 494 -4.38 37.21 17.76
CA ASP A 494 -4.58 38.01 16.54
C ASP A 494 -3.60 37.81 15.37
N ASP A 495 -3.87 36.80 14.54
CA ASP A 495 -3.58 36.87 13.10
C ASP A 495 -4.84 36.45 12.32
N ASP A 496 -5.79 37.38 12.25
CA ASP A 496 -6.85 37.41 11.23
C ASP A 496 -6.21 37.70 9.85
N ASP A 497 -5.43 36.75 9.34
CA ASP A 497 -4.74 36.87 8.04
C ASP A 497 -5.61 36.47 6.84
N ASP A 498 -6.86 36.06 7.07
CA ASP A 498 -7.84 35.87 5.98
C ASP A 498 -8.25 37.20 5.31
N LEU A 499 -7.81 38.35 5.85
CA LEU A 499 -8.00 39.67 5.23
C LEU A 499 -6.86 40.06 4.28
N GLU A 500 -5.66 39.48 4.44
CA GLU A 500 -4.49 39.82 3.63
C GLU A 500 -4.48 39.09 2.27
N ASP A 501 -5.10 37.91 2.20
CA ASP A 501 -5.30 37.16 0.94
C ASP A 501 -6.44 37.72 0.07
N LEU A 502 -7.28 38.59 0.62
CA LEU A 502 -8.24 39.40 -0.15
C LEU A 502 -7.61 40.69 -0.74
N LEU A 503 -6.40 41.06 -0.31
CA LEU A 503 -5.72 42.29 -0.72
C LEU A 503 -4.61 42.07 -1.77
N LYS A 504 -4.27 40.83 -2.11
CA LYS A 504 -3.35 40.51 -3.22
C LYS A 504 -4.10 40.11 -4.51
N LYS A 505 -4.88 41.03 -5.05
CA LYS A 505 -5.18 41.09 -6.49
C LYS A 505 -4.81 42.47 -7.03
N PRO A 506 -3.99 42.59 -8.08
CA PRO A 506 -3.69 43.90 -8.64
C PRO A 506 -4.91 44.44 -9.38
N GLY A 507 -5.49 45.50 -8.81
CA GLY A 507 -6.13 46.62 -9.50
C GLY A 507 -7.41 46.37 -10.30
N LYS A 508 -8.58 46.63 -9.69
CA LYS A 508 -9.72 47.29 -10.39
C LYS A 508 -10.47 48.26 -9.48
N SER A 509 -10.15 49.55 -9.66
CA SER A 509 -11.06 50.71 -9.64
C SER A 509 -12.02 50.89 -8.45
N THR A 510 -11.61 51.74 -7.51
CA THR A 510 -12.46 52.46 -6.53
C THR A 510 -13.52 53.40 -7.15
N GLY A 511 -13.59 53.51 -8.48
CA GLY A 511 -14.58 54.33 -9.19
C GLY A 511 -16.01 53.75 -9.20
N GLY A 512 -16.19 52.43 -9.02
CA GLY A 512 -17.50 51.78 -9.15
C GLY A 512 -18.46 52.11 -8.00
N LEU A 513 -17.95 52.16 -6.77
CA LEU A 513 -18.77 52.40 -5.58
C LEU A 513 -19.21 53.86 -5.48
N VAL A 514 -18.34 54.79 -5.88
CA VAL A 514 -18.65 56.22 -5.97
C VAL A 514 -19.64 56.50 -7.11
N ALA A 515 -19.48 55.86 -8.27
CA ALA A 515 -20.44 55.98 -9.37
C ALA A 515 -21.82 55.42 -9.01
N PHE A 516 -21.88 54.30 -8.28
CA PHE A 516 -23.13 53.70 -7.84
C PHE A 516 -23.87 54.59 -6.81
N ILE A 517 -23.13 55.20 -5.86
CA ILE A 517 -23.69 56.15 -4.90
C ILE A 517 -24.18 57.42 -5.62
N LEU A 518 -23.45 57.93 -6.62
CA LEU A 518 -23.88 59.08 -7.42
C LEU A 518 -25.13 58.78 -8.25
N ILE A 519 -25.27 57.58 -8.80
CA ILE A 519 -26.48 57.15 -9.53
C ILE A 519 -27.69 57.06 -8.60
N ILE A 520 -27.52 56.54 -7.38
CA ILE A 520 -28.59 56.48 -6.38
C ILE A 520 -29.01 57.90 -5.93
N LEU A 521 -28.04 58.80 -5.71
CA LEU A 521 -28.32 60.19 -5.36
C LEU A 521 -29.01 60.95 -6.50
N LEU A 522 -28.64 60.69 -7.76
CA LEU A 522 -29.29 61.26 -8.94
C LEU A 522 -30.72 60.73 -9.10
N ALA A 523 -30.94 59.43 -8.89
CA ALA A 523 -32.27 58.83 -8.91
C ALA A 523 -33.17 59.37 -7.79
N ALA A 524 -32.64 59.51 -6.57
CA ALA A 524 -33.33 60.11 -5.43
C ALA A 524 -33.66 61.59 -5.68
N TYR A 525 -32.76 62.35 -6.33
CA TYR A 525 -32.98 63.74 -6.72
C TYR A 525 -34.08 63.87 -7.80
N LEU A 526 -34.07 63.01 -8.82
CA LEU A 526 -35.08 63.00 -9.88
C LEU A 526 -36.48 62.57 -9.37
N LEU A 527 -36.54 61.73 -8.34
CA LEU A 527 -37.79 61.25 -7.74
C LEU A 527 -38.38 62.20 -6.68
N ARG A 528 -37.65 63.26 -6.27
CA ARG A 528 -38.01 64.18 -5.18
C ARG A 528 -38.96 65.31 -5.57
N LYS A 529 -39.17 65.61 -6.86
CA LYS A 529 -40.14 66.63 -7.30
C LYS A 529 -41.31 66.01 -8.08
N PRO A 530 -42.57 66.23 -7.64
CA PRO A 530 -43.75 65.53 -8.16
C PRO A 530 -44.05 65.83 -9.64
N GLU A 531 -43.56 66.95 -10.18
CA GLU A 531 -43.87 67.36 -11.56
C GLU A 531 -43.00 66.70 -12.65
N ARG A 532 -41.86 66.09 -12.32
CA ARG A 532 -41.03 65.37 -13.32
C ARG A 532 -41.47 63.91 -13.54
N ARG A 533 -42.27 63.33 -12.64
CA ARG A 533 -42.79 61.94 -12.76
C ARG A 533 -43.71 61.75 -13.97
N ARG A 534 -44.41 62.79 -14.44
CA ARG A 534 -45.33 62.70 -15.59
C ARG A 534 -44.66 62.66 -16.97
N LYS A 535 -43.43 63.17 -17.12
CA LYS A 535 -42.70 63.14 -18.42
C LYS A 535 -41.97 61.82 -18.69
N ILE A 536 -41.60 61.06 -17.66
CA ILE A 536 -40.96 59.75 -17.82
C ILE A 536 -42.01 58.65 -18.06
N PHE A 537 -43.17 58.74 -17.41
CA PHE A 537 -44.29 57.81 -17.63
C PHE A 537 -45.00 57.98 -18.98
N SER A 538 -44.90 59.14 -19.64
CA SER A 538 -45.49 59.36 -20.97
C SER A 538 -44.63 58.84 -22.13
N MET A 539 -43.38 58.43 -21.88
CA MET A 539 -42.50 57.84 -22.90
C MET A 539 -42.62 56.31 -22.94
N VAL A 540 -43.09 55.69 -21.85
CA VAL A 540 -43.27 54.23 -21.74
C VAL A 540 -44.68 53.77 -22.15
N SER A 541 -45.66 54.68 -22.30
CA SER A 541 -47.03 54.33 -22.70
C SER A 541 -47.29 54.27 -24.22
N ARG A 542 -46.27 54.50 -25.08
CA ARG A 542 -46.49 54.59 -26.54
C ARG A 542 -46.00 53.42 -27.39
N ARG A 543 -45.67 52.26 -26.80
CA ARG A 543 -45.43 51.03 -27.57
C ARG A 543 -46.14 49.83 -26.95
N LYS A 544 -47.45 49.75 -27.14
CA LYS A 544 -48.22 48.49 -27.24
C LYS A 544 -49.41 48.63 -28.19
N ARG A 545 -49.20 48.20 -29.44
CA ARG A 545 -50.17 47.69 -30.46
C ARG A 545 -49.25 47.07 -31.53
N SER A 546 -49.34 45.81 -31.93
CA SER A 546 -50.49 44.95 -32.20
C SER A 546 -50.09 43.46 -32.24
N GLY A 547 -51.05 42.55 -32.00
CA GLY A 547 -51.08 41.22 -32.66
C GLY A 547 -50.78 39.99 -31.80
N LYS A 548 -51.84 39.23 -31.51
CA LYS A 548 -51.94 37.85 -30.96
C LYS A 548 -51.89 36.81 -32.13
N PRO A 549 -52.07 35.46 -31.96
CA PRO A 549 -52.20 34.64 -30.73
C PRO A 549 -51.57 33.20 -30.74
N GLY A 550 -51.55 32.56 -29.55
CA GLY A 550 -51.77 31.11 -29.32
C GLY A 550 -50.57 30.33 -28.75
N ARG A 551 -50.66 29.45 -27.73
CA ARG A 551 -51.81 28.88 -26.98
C ARG A 551 -51.30 28.10 -25.75
N GLY A 552 -51.84 28.42 -24.56
CA GLY A 552 -52.01 27.56 -23.35
C GLY A 552 -50.76 27.11 -22.56
N SER A 553 -50.73 27.01 -21.22
CA SER A 553 -51.68 27.29 -20.14
C SER A 553 -51.01 26.96 -18.79
N SER A 554 -50.87 27.97 -17.92
CA SER A 554 -51.11 27.94 -16.46
C SER A 554 -50.44 26.85 -15.58
N LEU A 555 -49.42 27.19 -14.80
CA LEU A 555 -49.50 27.71 -13.42
C LEU A 555 -50.09 26.74 -12.37
N VAL A 556 -49.19 26.27 -11.50
CA VAL A 556 -49.23 26.37 -10.03
C VAL A 556 -50.53 25.95 -9.34
N HIS A 557 -50.46 24.81 -8.66
CA HIS A 557 -51.13 24.61 -7.38
C HIS A 557 -50.34 23.59 -6.53
N LYS A 558 -50.33 23.83 -5.22
CA LYS A 558 -49.98 22.93 -4.10
C LYS A 558 -48.52 22.96 -3.59
N LEU A 559 -48.26 23.99 -2.79
CA LEU A 559 -47.62 23.82 -1.48
C LEU A 559 -48.54 22.97 -0.58
N PHE A 560 -47.92 22.12 0.25
CA PHE A 560 -48.45 21.16 1.25
C PHE A 560 -48.64 19.70 0.78
N GLY A 561 -47.65 18.86 1.13
CA GLY A 561 -47.70 17.40 1.08
C GLY A 561 -46.31 16.79 1.31
N ARG A 562 -46.21 15.75 2.14
CA ARG A 562 -45.02 15.27 2.87
C ARG A 562 -44.52 13.92 2.31
N ASN A 563 -43.20 13.67 2.46
CA ASN A 563 -42.43 12.40 2.37
C ASN A 563 -42.31 11.64 1.02
N SER A 564 -41.08 11.59 0.45
CA SER A 564 -40.33 10.35 0.12
C SER A 564 -38.93 10.63 -0.51
N GLY A 565 -37.88 10.02 0.06
CA GLY A 565 -36.71 9.40 -0.61
C GLY A 565 -35.72 10.23 -1.47
N PRO A 566 -34.39 10.05 -1.33
CA PRO A 566 -33.39 10.92 -1.97
C PRO A 566 -33.05 10.46 -3.40
N SER A 567 -32.96 11.42 -4.33
CA SER A 567 -32.31 11.22 -5.62
C SER A 567 -31.14 12.19 -5.73
N TYR A 568 -29.93 11.63 -5.71
CA TYR A 568 -28.66 12.33 -5.85
C TYR A 568 -28.53 12.95 -7.24
N GLU A 569 -28.21 14.24 -7.28
CA GLU A 569 -27.99 15.01 -8.50
C GLU A 569 -26.53 14.83 -8.95
N ARG A 570 -26.39 14.40 -10.20
CA ARG A 570 -25.15 14.01 -10.87
C ARG A 570 -24.37 15.27 -11.25
N VAL A 571 -23.36 15.65 -10.47
CA VAL A 571 -22.34 16.62 -10.89
C VAL A 571 -21.22 15.86 -11.61
N LEU A 572 -21.09 16.13 -12.91
CA LEU A 572 -19.98 15.69 -13.75
C LEU A 572 -18.76 16.55 -13.41
N GLU A 573 -17.76 15.94 -12.79
CA GLU A 573 -16.37 16.41 -12.86
C GLU A 573 -15.56 15.35 -13.61
N GLU A 574 -15.27 15.63 -14.88
CA GLU A 574 -14.24 14.94 -15.65
C GLU A 574 -12.86 15.36 -15.12
N GLY A 575 -12.31 14.56 -14.20
CA GLY A 575 -10.90 14.60 -13.82
C GLY A 575 -10.14 13.53 -14.60
N ASP A 576 -9.54 13.92 -15.72
CA ASP A 576 -8.61 13.11 -16.51
C ASP A 576 -7.29 12.97 -15.71
N PHE A 577 -7.10 11.84 -15.04
CA PHE A 577 -5.85 11.48 -14.38
C PHE A 577 -5.05 10.53 -15.27
N SER A 578 -4.22 11.10 -16.13
CA SER A 578 -3.00 10.44 -16.58
C SER A 578 -1.81 11.19 -16.01
N ASP A 579 -1.05 10.52 -15.15
CA ASP A 579 0.25 10.97 -14.67
C ASP A 579 1.10 11.42 -15.85
N PHE A 580 1.46 12.70 -15.83
CA PHE A 580 2.41 13.31 -16.74
C PHE A 580 3.82 12.88 -16.30
N GLU A 581 4.48 12.09 -17.14
CA GLU A 581 5.92 11.86 -17.11
C GLU A 581 6.52 12.66 -18.27
N LEU A 582 7.24 13.74 -17.94
CA LEU A 582 8.06 14.50 -18.89
C LEU A 582 9.52 14.25 -18.53
N GLY A 583 10.28 13.84 -19.53
CA GLY A 583 11.73 13.71 -19.43
C GLY A 583 12.36 13.00 -20.63
N ASP A 584 12.04 13.42 -21.87
CA ASP A 584 12.88 13.13 -23.04
C ASP A 584 13.47 14.45 -23.54
N VAL A 585 14.80 14.54 -23.54
CA VAL A 585 15.56 15.57 -24.23
C VAL A 585 16.16 14.89 -25.46
N ASP A 586 15.55 15.15 -26.61
CA ASP A 586 16.05 14.76 -27.92
C ASP A 586 17.39 15.45 -28.22
N SER A 587 18.29 14.70 -28.84
CA SER A 587 19.32 15.25 -29.71
C SER A 587 19.20 14.59 -31.08
N ASP A 588 18.72 15.36 -32.05
CA ASP A 588 18.65 15.04 -33.47
C ASP A 588 20.03 14.71 -34.07
N GLU A 589 20.10 13.79 -35.04
CA GLU A 589 20.46 14.09 -36.44
C GLU A 589 20.64 12.83 -37.33
N HIS A 590 20.04 12.89 -38.54
CA HIS A 590 20.33 12.17 -39.81
C HIS A 590 20.01 10.65 -39.92
N ASP A 591 19.43 10.09 -40.99
CA ASP A 591 19.23 10.52 -42.38
C ASP A 591 18.14 9.68 -43.11
N HIS A 592 17.67 10.23 -44.22
CA HIS A 592 16.62 9.76 -45.14
C HIS A 592 16.83 8.39 -45.81
N SER A 593 15.74 7.67 -46.08
CA SER A 593 15.48 7.07 -47.41
C SER A 593 14.04 6.54 -47.57
N ASP A 594 13.41 6.97 -48.67
CA ASP A 594 12.12 6.52 -49.20
C ASP A 594 12.19 5.11 -49.82
N SER A 595 11.11 4.32 -49.70
CA SER A 595 10.53 3.64 -50.88
C SER A 595 9.13 3.03 -50.62
N SER A 596 8.13 3.69 -51.21
CA SER A 596 7.01 3.15 -52.01
C SER A 596 6.39 1.75 -51.76
N SER A 597 5.05 1.77 -51.55
CA SER A 597 4.02 1.31 -52.51
C SER A 597 2.97 0.30 -52.01
N ASN A 598 1.71 0.76 -52.15
CA ASN A 598 0.50 0.06 -52.63
C ASN A 598 0.04 -1.28 -52.00
N GLY A 599 -1.25 -1.33 -51.62
CA GLY A 599 -1.92 -2.64 -51.45
C GLY A 599 -3.31 -2.65 -50.82
N SER A 600 -4.29 -2.06 -51.50
CA SER A 600 -5.72 -2.01 -51.21
C SER A 600 -6.48 -3.32 -50.86
N ARG A 601 -7.43 -3.18 -49.92
CA ARG A 601 -8.87 -3.58 -49.94
C ARG A 601 -9.33 -5.05 -49.82
N LYS A 602 -10.16 -5.23 -48.78
CA LYS A 602 -11.55 -5.78 -48.71
C LYS A 602 -11.86 -7.24 -49.12
N GLY A 603 -12.57 -7.92 -48.22
CA GLY A 603 -13.70 -8.84 -48.51
C GLY A 603 -13.76 -10.02 -47.53
N ARG A 604 -14.60 -10.01 -46.48
CA ARG A 604 -16.03 -10.42 -46.40
C ARG A 604 -16.31 -11.94 -46.43
N THR A 605 -17.06 -12.36 -45.40
CA THR A 605 -18.12 -13.43 -45.36
C THR A 605 -17.66 -14.88 -45.50
N SER A 606 -18.27 -15.91 -44.92
CA SER A 606 -19.35 -16.14 -43.93
C SER A 606 -19.30 -17.66 -43.65
N GLY A 607 -19.85 -18.11 -42.53
CA GLY A 607 -19.63 -19.46 -42.00
C GLY A 607 -20.37 -20.61 -42.67
N LEU A 608 -20.27 -21.78 -42.06
CA LEU A 608 -21.35 -22.77 -41.97
C LEU A 608 -21.05 -23.77 -40.84
N ALA A 609 -22.09 -24.18 -40.14
CA ALA A 609 -22.07 -25.07 -39.00
C ALA A 609 -22.39 -26.53 -39.40
N THR A 610 -21.87 -27.45 -38.57
CA THR A 610 -22.40 -28.78 -38.15
C THR A 610 -22.52 -29.91 -39.20
N PRO A 611 -22.51 -31.22 -38.81
CA PRO A 611 -23.03 -31.78 -37.53
C PRO A 611 -22.24 -32.93 -36.85
N SER A 612 -22.77 -33.23 -35.65
CA SER A 612 -22.46 -34.29 -34.67
C SER A 612 -22.58 -35.73 -35.16
N ILE A 613 -21.82 -36.64 -34.55
CA ILE A 613 -22.27 -38.02 -34.26
C ILE A 613 -21.80 -38.43 -32.86
N SER A 614 -22.76 -38.83 -32.02
CA SER A 614 -22.54 -39.57 -30.78
C SER A 614 -22.64 -41.07 -31.05
N ALA A 615 -21.84 -41.87 -30.34
CA ALA A 615 -22.12 -43.27 -30.06
C ALA A 615 -21.34 -43.67 -28.81
N GLY A 616 -22.05 -44.07 -27.75
CA GLY A 616 -21.48 -44.59 -26.51
C GLY A 616 -21.61 -46.12 -26.41
N ARG A 617 -20.75 -46.70 -25.56
CA ARG A 617 -20.92 -47.92 -24.75
C ARG A 617 -19.66 -48.06 -23.87
N ALA A 618 -19.70 -47.78 -22.57
CA ALA A 618 -20.12 -48.63 -21.45
C ALA A 618 -19.26 -49.89 -21.26
N ASP A 619 -18.38 -49.88 -20.24
CA ASP A 619 -18.37 -50.88 -19.17
C ASP A 619 -17.64 -50.35 -17.90
N GLU A 620 -18.42 -50.36 -16.80
CA GLU A 620 -18.17 -50.67 -15.38
C GLU A 620 -16.82 -51.35 -15.00
N LEU A 621 -16.21 -51.29 -13.81
CA LEU A 621 -16.49 -51.05 -12.37
C LEU A 621 -15.12 -50.71 -11.73
N THR A 622 -14.88 -50.05 -10.58
CA THR A 622 -15.41 -50.19 -9.22
C THR A 622 -14.94 -48.98 -8.39
N ARG A 623 -15.82 -48.43 -7.56
CA ARG A 623 -15.51 -47.64 -6.36
C ARG A 623 -16.41 -48.17 -5.25
N PRO A 624 -15.96 -48.22 -3.99
CA PRO A 624 -16.86 -47.75 -2.92
C PRO A 624 -16.16 -46.86 -1.87
N PRO A 625 -16.95 -46.19 -1.01
CA PRO A 625 -16.69 -44.82 -0.57
C PRO A 625 -16.55 -44.61 0.94
N SER A 626 -16.24 -43.35 1.31
CA SER A 626 -16.74 -42.58 2.48
C SER A 626 -16.44 -43.06 3.92
N ALA A 627 -15.86 -42.16 4.73
CA ALA A 627 -16.47 -41.78 6.01
C ALA A 627 -15.93 -40.40 6.48
N MET A 628 -16.83 -39.43 6.60
CA MET A 628 -16.70 -38.30 7.51
C MET A 628 -16.75 -38.82 8.95
N ASP A 629 -16.01 -38.19 9.87
CA ASP A 629 -16.48 -38.08 11.24
C ASP A 629 -16.17 -36.69 11.83
N ARG A 630 -17.25 -35.95 12.06
CA ARG A 630 -17.35 -34.81 12.96
C ARG A 630 -17.71 -35.38 14.33
N ALA A 631 -16.83 -35.22 15.31
CA ALA A 631 -17.22 -35.25 16.71
C ALA A 631 -16.23 -34.42 17.53
N GLY A 632 -16.69 -33.29 18.05
CA GLY A 632 -16.03 -32.62 19.17
C GLY A 632 -16.30 -33.37 20.47
N LEU A 633 -15.38 -33.30 21.43
CA LEU A 633 -15.63 -32.90 22.81
C LEU A 633 -14.34 -32.99 23.67
N VAL A 634 -14.20 -31.99 24.55
CA VAL A 634 -13.63 -32.03 25.91
C VAL A 634 -12.13 -31.83 26.09
N VAL A 635 -11.84 -30.54 26.34
CA VAL A 635 -10.87 -30.01 27.31
C VAL A 635 -10.73 -30.90 28.54
N ARG A 636 -9.50 -31.36 28.83
CA ARG A 636 -9.09 -31.70 30.20
C ARG A 636 -8.01 -30.74 30.66
N THR A 637 -8.44 -29.87 31.56
CA THR A 637 -7.61 -29.10 32.49
C THR A 637 -6.98 -30.04 33.51
N GLU A 638 -5.65 -29.99 33.70
CA GLU A 638 -5.07 -30.25 35.01
C GLU A 638 -3.99 -29.20 35.33
N SER A 639 -4.39 -28.30 36.21
CA SER A 639 -3.54 -27.37 36.93
C SER A 639 -2.83 -28.09 38.07
N ARG A 640 -1.51 -27.91 38.21
CA ARG A 640 -0.84 -27.98 39.51
C ARG A 640 0.16 -26.85 39.65
N GLU A 641 -0.32 -25.75 40.23
CA GLU A 641 0.52 -24.83 40.99
C GLU A 641 1.12 -25.59 42.19
N ARG A 642 2.39 -25.32 42.53
CA ARG A 642 2.73 -24.44 43.66
C ARG A 642 4.24 -24.44 43.98
N LEU A 643 4.75 -23.19 44.02
CA LEU A 643 5.62 -22.60 45.04
C LEU A 643 7.13 -22.95 45.06
N SER A 644 7.90 -21.96 44.58
CA SER A 644 9.11 -21.34 45.16
C SER A 644 9.23 -21.45 46.70
N PRO A 645 10.44 -21.40 47.34
CA PRO A 645 11.40 -20.31 47.10
C PRO A 645 12.92 -20.53 47.35
N SER A 646 13.71 -19.67 46.68
CA SER A 646 14.79 -18.82 47.20
C SER A 646 16.14 -19.39 47.73
N LEU A 647 17.20 -18.87 47.07
CA LEU A 647 18.47 -18.33 47.61
C LEU A 647 19.64 -19.24 48.06
N LEU A 648 20.79 -18.82 47.52
CA LEU A 648 22.17 -18.82 48.05
C LEU A 648 23.10 -20.02 47.83
N SER A 649 24.08 -19.74 46.95
CA SER A 649 25.53 -19.78 47.22
C SER A 649 26.28 -21.12 47.21
N ALA A 650 27.45 -21.03 46.58
CA ALA A 650 28.68 -21.78 46.83
C ALA A 650 28.75 -23.26 46.38
N GLY A 651 29.38 -23.45 45.22
CA GLY A 651 30.78 -23.89 45.20
C GLY A 651 31.10 -25.39 45.35
N ARG A 652 31.98 -25.82 44.42
CA ARG A 652 33.05 -26.83 44.52
C ARG A 652 32.76 -28.31 44.18
N LYS A 653 33.58 -28.74 43.19
CA LYS A 653 34.45 -29.95 43.14
C LYS A 653 33.86 -31.29 42.66
N SER A 654 34.22 -31.61 41.41
CA SER A 654 35.01 -32.77 40.96
C SER A 654 34.86 -34.14 41.67
N ARG A 655 34.55 -35.21 40.88
CA ARG A 655 35.45 -36.34 40.54
C ARG A 655 34.73 -37.46 39.76
N ASN A 656 35.49 -38.04 38.82
CA ASN A 656 35.58 -39.42 38.30
C ASN A 656 34.29 -40.16 37.86
N GLY A 657 34.25 -40.94 36.77
CA GLY A 657 35.31 -41.44 35.91
C GLY A 657 34.76 -42.11 34.63
N SER A 658 35.67 -42.45 33.72
CA SER A 658 35.43 -43.07 32.41
C SER A 658 34.87 -44.51 32.48
N PRO A 659 34.37 -45.03 31.34
CA PRO A 659 35.19 -46.02 30.63
C PRO A 659 35.29 -45.85 29.10
N THR A 660 36.51 -46.11 28.65
CA THR A 660 37.08 -46.62 27.38
C THR A 660 36.23 -47.11 26.19
N ARG A 661 36.69 -46.65 24.99
CA ARG A 661 37.07 -47.40 23.74
C ARG A 661 35.89 -47.94 22.88
N ALA A 662 35.81 -47.78 21.55
CA ALA A 662 36.85 -47.78 20.50
C ALA A 662 36.43 -46.94 19.26
N LYS A 663 37.44 -46.40 18.56
CA LYS A 663 37.35 -45.75 17.24
C LYS A 663 37.55 -46.78 16.11
N SER A 664 36.96 -46.54 14.94
CA SER A 664 37.47 -46.99 13.64
C SER A 664 37.56 -45.80 12.66
N PRO A 665 38.55 -45.77 11.74
CA PRO A 665 38.92 -44.58 10.98
C PRO A 665 38.62 -44.65 9.47
N PHE A 666 38.82 -43.50 8.84
CA PHE A 666 38.70 -43.13 7.44
C PHE A 666 39.82 -43.65 6.52
N MET A 667 39.46 -43.70 5.21
CA MET A 667 40.23 -43.40 3.98
C MET A 667 41.03 -44.49 3.21
N SER A 668 40.48 -44.79 2.03
CA SER A 668 41.05 -44.62 0.66
C SER A 668 42.08 -45.61 0.06
N PRO A 669 42.12 -45.75 -1.29
CA PRO A 669 42.47 -46.99 -1.99
C PRO A 669 43.77 -46.91 -2.84
N VAL A 670 44.38 -48.07 -3.18
CA VAL A 670 45.28 -48.27 -4.33
C VAL A 670 45.14 -49.72 -4.87
N ARG A 671 45.36 -49.85 -6.19
CA ARG A 671 45.14 -50.92 -7.19
C ARG A 671 46.11 -52.13 -7.19
N GLU A 672 45.80 -53.04 -8.13
CA GLU A 672 46.49 -54.24 -8.71
C GLU A 672 45.94 -55.54 -8.10
N ASP A 673 45.27 -56.45 -8.84
CA ASP A 673 45.37 -56.90 -10.24
C ASP A 673 44.03 -56.98 -11.00
#